data_AF-A0A375HZB2-F1
#
_entry.id   AF-A0A375HZB2-F1
#
_cell.length_a   1.000
_cell.length_b   1.000
_cell.length_c   1.000
_cell.angle_alpha   90.00
_cell.angle_beta   90.00
_cell.angle_gamma   90.00
#
_symmetry.space_group_name_H-M   'P 1'
#
loop_
_entity.id
_entity.type
_entity.pdbx_description
1 polymer ?
#
loop_
_entity_poly.entity_id
_entity_poly.type
_entity_poly.pdbx_seq_one_letter_code
_entity_poly.pdbx_strand_id
1 'polypeptide(L)'
;MQILRLELCGIGPYAGREVIDFQALGENGLFLLEGPTGSGKTTIIDAVVFALYGQVAGSESSNDRLASTHLRPGVEPYVELVVDTSRGLYRVRRSPRYERPKRRGAGTTTENPRITLWKLSDPADTEGVAVSSNIQEASAELRAAIGLSREQFTQTVVLPQGQFATFLRAKAEERRDVLQQIFGTQVYESLADELKRLARERSDRVQEVRDQVASAASEFIHAAWPQPDTGSAEQGTEPAAADAEQAPASAAGSGGTAAGDGEPAAAQPGLPHDRALFPAEGADDPAEDAGGLAGAAVGSARTPGGPAEDTGGSVAGTGGPSPADDPQAMTAAVETGEFTALGALARARLSALRARRDRLDEASQRAAGTADAAREGAQRGHRLTADRDRHARLQREQAEHAARAGEVETCRERAGLARRAARCEGPLNTSETARARLEAASDGWRQQAAEQSDLSDVPLPQRFEACGGHSDEAEPTAIADTRAALAEALGQAQQSSGALTELVELEQSLTGRRTDIEAQQDQAASLGEQLAALRQDRDDLVRRREEAVTEAEELAATADGLPDARAAQQAAAARLQAALAAEDDQQTLALARGAEDEARLAAESATAEHAAARARWLDGLAGEVAAELAPGRPCPVCGAMDHPSPAVLAPDAPTRDDVERLAEASAEQGRALMRATAECDRVAAHLTEQQGLAGGLTGEQARAAADDAERAVDQATAAVTRRGQLGTRAEELRAEAEQAATEIASLTARQAALAEAIRAAQDSLAGDEARVAQAREGFTSVAERAASLAARASQITALQQALDQLVQARREYAVTRAAALAAMAHEGFADDPGQVLAAALPEAELTALTSRIIAYEARAAELSTLLADEQLVAAAQAPEPDLEALDAAAARAQQEAQDAQQRLGEANSQLKQGRQASERLDRALAAYARVGPRAEPYLRMAELANATGKRNLMGVTLPTFVLRQRFEQVIDRANERLEVMTHGRYSLRRTDEREGRARRQGLGLVVVDHVPVDTERDPRTLSGGETFLASLAMALGLSDTVTSEAGGIELNSLFIDEGFGSLDADALDTVMGQLEQLRAGGRCIGVISHVAEMQQRIAKRVSVRPSPDGTSTLTTTN
;
A
#
# COMPACT_ATOMS: atom_id res chain seq x y z
N MET A 1 -1.08 -48.01 -4.49
CA MET A 1 -0.89 -48.31 -5.92
C MET A 1 -0.23 -49.66 -6.06
N GLN A 2 -0.86 -50.56 -6.79
CA GLN A 2 -0.40 -51.93 -7.03
C GLN A 2 -0.62 -52.32 -8.49
N ILE A 3 0.39 -52.93 -9.11
CA ILE A 3 0.28 -53.46 -10.47
C ILE A 3 -0.28 -54.87 -10.41
N LEU A 4 -1.38 -55.12 -11.13
CA LEU A 4 -2.12 -56.39 -11.06
C LEU A 4 -1.84 -57.28 -12.27
N ARG A 5 -1.84 -56.71 -13.47
CA ARG A 5 -1.65 -57.47 -14.72
C ARG A 5 -1.02 -56.61 -15.80
N LEU A 6 -0.07 -57.18 -16.54
CA LEU A 6 0.55 -56.60 -17.72
C LEU A 6 0.37 -57.55 -18.90
N GLU A 7 -0.11 -57.02 -20.00
CA GLU A 7 -0.20 -57.72 -21.27
C GLU A 7 0.53 -56.88 -22.33
N LEU A 8 1.48 -57.50 -23.02
CA LEU A 8 2.28 -56.84 -24.04
C LEU A 8 2.27 -57.66 -25.32
N CYS A 9 2.15 -56.98 -26.45
CA CYS A 9 2.21 -57.61 -27.76
C CYS A 9 3.03 -56.71 -28.68
N GLY A 10 4.04 -57.28 -29.34
CA GLY A 10 4.81 -56.54 -30.33
C GLY A 10 5.72 -55.44 -29.76
N ILE A 11 6.22 -55.62 -28.53
CA ILE A 11 7.02 -54.64 -27.79
C ILE A 11 8.46 -55.17 -27.61
N GLY A 12 9.46 -54.42 -28.10
CA GLY A 12 10.87 -54.81 -28.03
C GLY A 12 11.16 -56.23 -28.59
N PRO A 13 11.75 -57.16 -27.81
CA PRO A 13 11.99 -58.52 -28.28
C PRO A 13 10.74 -59.43 -28.24
N TYR A 14 9.62 -58.99 -27.67
CA TYR A 14 8.39 -59.77 -27.57
C TYR A 14 7.50 -59.54 -28.81
N ALA A 15 7.66 -60.40 -29.82
CA ALA A 15 6.88 -60.32 -31.07
C ALA A 15 5.45 -60.88 -30.93
N GLY A 16 5.22 -61.77 -29.97
CA GLY A 16 3.92 -62.41 -29.68
C GLY A 16 3.14 -61.69 -28.57
N ARG A 17 1.96 -62.24 -28.24
CA ARG A 17 1.16 -61.82 -27.08
C ARG A 17 1.70 -62.52 -25.83
N GLU A 18 2.15 -61.74 -24.87
CA GLU A 18 2.67 -62.23 -23.59
C GLU A 18 1.89 -61.59 -22.44
N VAL A 19 1.52 -62.39 -21.44
CA VAL A 19 0.72 -61.94 -20.29
C VAL A 19 1.45 -62.28 -19.00
N ILE A 20 1.60 -61.28 -18.13
CA ILE A 20 2.15 -61.41 -16.78
C ILE A 20 1.06 -61.04 -15.78
N ASP A 21 0.67 -62.01 -14.97
CA ASP A 21 -0.25 -61.82 -13.86
C ASP A 21 0.56 -61.52 -12.58
N PHE A 22 0.68 -60.24 -12.24
CA PHE A 22 1.39 -59.81 -11.04
C PHE A 22 0.60 -60.06 -9.76
N GLN A 23 -0.72 -60.22 -9.85
CA GLN A 23 -1.56 -60.58 -8.71
C GLN A 23 -1.29 -62.03 -8.29
N ALA A 24 -1.25 -62.97 -9.23
CA ALA A 24 -0.91 -64.37 -8.97
C ALA A 24 0.57 -64.57 -8.54
N LEU A 25 1.47 -63.77 -9.10
CA LEU A 25 2.89 -63.75 -8.69
C LEU A 25 3.09 -63.08 -7.32
N GLY A 26 2.21 -62.13 -6.98
CA GLY A 26 2.23 -61.33 -5.77
C GLY A 26 1.61 -61.96 -4.54
N GLU A 27 0.95 -63.13 -4.63
CA GLU A 27 0.41 -63.86 -3.47
C GLU A 27 1.48 -64.15 -2.40
N ASN A 28 2.72 -64.34 -2.82
CA ASN A 28 3.89 -64.53 -1.94
C ASN A 28 4.75 -63.26 -1.76
N GLY A 29 4.34 -62.13 -2.34
CA GLY A 29 4.97 -60.80 -2.26
C GLY A 29 6.40 -60.63 -2.80
N LEU A 30 7.08 -61.71 -3.24
CA LEU A 30 8.39 -61.65 -3.88
C LEU A 30 8.43 -62.58 -5.11
N PHE A 31 8.85 -62.06 -6.27
CA PHE A 31 9.00 -62.85 -7.49
C PHE A 31 10.28 -62.48 -8.25
N LEU A 32 10.82 -63.45 -9.00
CA LEU A 32 12.07 -63.30 -9.75
C LEU A 32 11.81 -63.23 -11.26
N LEU A 33 12.38 -62.22 -11.92
CA LEU A 33 12.48 -62.11 -13.37
C LEU A 33 13.87 -62.60 -13.81
N GLU A 34 13.94 -63.80 -14.38
CA GLU A 34 15.19 -64.44 -14.79
C GLU A 34 15.33 -64.51 -16.32
N GLY A 35 16.58 -64.55 -16.81
CA GLY A 35 16.90 -64.70 -18.24
C GLY A 35 18.31 -64.20 -18.56
N PRO A 36 18.92 -64.59 -19.68
CA PRO A 36 20.26 -64.14 -20.07
C PRO A 36 20.32 -62.63 -20.31
N THR A 37 21.48 -61.99 -20.13
CA THR A 37 21.65 -60.54 -20.39
C THR A 37 21.24 -60.20 -21.83
N GLY A 38 20.45 -59.13 -22.01
CA GLY A 38 19.91 -58.77 -23.32
C GLY A 38 18.63 -59.52 -23.74
N SER A 39 18.07 -60.40 -22.89
CA SER A 39 16.85 -61.18 -23.23
C SER A 39 15.53 -60.38 -23.26
N GLY A 40 15.53 -59.09 -22.90
CA GLY A 40 14.31 -58.26 -22.85
C GLY A 40 13.66 -58.08 -21.47
N LYS A 41 14.36 -58.38 -20.37
CA LYS A 41 13.84 -58.19 -19.00
C LYS A 41 13.50 -56.72 -18.70
N THR A 42 14.40 -55.80 -19.04
CA THR A 42 14.19 -54.35 -18.88
C THR A 42 13.03 -53.83 -19.74
N THR A 43 12.76 -54.45 -20.88
CA THR A 43 11.61 -54.11 -21.73
C THR A 43 10.26 -54.32 -21.04
N ILE A 44 10.16 -55.27 -20.10
CA ILE A 44 8.94 -55.48 -19.30
C ILE A 44 8.69 -54.25 -18.40
N ILE A 45 9.74 -53.72 -17.78
CA ILE A 45 9.64 -52.50 -16.97
C ILE A 45 9.32 -51.29 -17.84
N ASP A 46 10.00 -51.15 -18.98
CA ASP A 46 9.71 -50.06 -19.92
C ASP A 46 8.26 -50.10 -20.41
N ALA A 47 7.68 -51.29 -20.60
CA ALA A 47 6.27 -51.44 -20.93
C ALA A 47 5.34 -50.92 -19.82
N VAL A 48 5.64 -51.21 -18.54
CA VAL A 48 4.88 -50.68 -17.39
C VAL A 48 4.95 -49.15 -17.35
N VAL A 49 6.14 -48.57 -17.45
CA VAL A 49 6.32 -47.10 -17.42
C VAL A 49 5.65 -46.46 -18.63
N PHE A 50 5.76 -47.09 -19.81
CA PHE A 50 5.09 -46.64 -21.03
C PHE A 50 3.57 -46.65 -20.86
N ALA A 51 2.99 -47.70 -20.30
CA ALA A 51 1.55 -47.80 -20.07
C ALA A 51 1.02 -46.69 -19.15
N LEU A 52 1.77 -46.33 -18.10
CA LEU A 52 1.35 -45.30 -17.14
C LEU A 52 1.58 -43.87 -17.67
N TYR A 53 2.77 -43.59 -18.23
CA TYR A 53 3.21 -42.22 -18.54
C TYR A 53 3.38 -41.92 -20.04
N GLY A 54 3.34 -42.92 -20.91
CA GLY A 54 3.56 -42.76 -22.36
C GLY A 54 5.00 -42.57 -22.79
N GLN A 55 5.94 -42.81 -21.87
CA GLN A 55 7.38 -42.70 -22.08
C GLN A 55 8.06 -43.90 -21.41
N VAL A 56 9.27 -44.24 -21.87
CA VAL A 56 10.09 -45.31 -21.29
C VAL A 56 10.84 -44.87 -20.03
N ALA A 57 11.39 -45.84 -19.29
CA ALA A 57 12.09 -45.59 -18.03
C ALA A 57 13.51 -45.02 -18.24
N GLY A 58 14.19 -45.41 -19.32
CA GLY A 58 15.56 -44.97 -19.63
C GLY A 58 15.64 -43.61 -20.35
N SER A 59 16.49 -42.70 -19.87
CA SER A 59 16.74 -41.39 -20.50
C SER A 59 17.45 -41.49 -21.88
N GLU A 60 18.16 -42.58 -22.15
CA GLU A 60 18.83 -42.85 -23.43
C GLU A 60 17.96 -43.61 -24.44
N SER A 61 16.78 -44.08 -24.02
CA SER A 61 15.88 -44.91 -24.83
C SER A 61 14.81 -44.03 -25.50
N SER A 62 14.77 -43.99 -26.83
CA SER A 62 13.75 -43.23 -27.56
C SER A 62 12.45 -44.04 -27.68
N ASN A 63 11.31 -43.36 -27.51
CA ASN A 63 9.97 -43.96 -27.68
C ASN A 63 9.77 -44.61 -29.06
N ASP A 64 10.54 -44.20 -30.08
CA ASP A 64 10.50 -44.76 -31.43
C ASP A 64 11.05 -46.20 -31.52
N ARG A 65 11.77 -46.68 -30.50
CA ARG A 65 12.36 -48.04 -30.46
C ARG A 65 11.52 -49.04 -29.65
N LEU A 66 10.34 -48.64 -29.16
CA LEU A 66 9.50 -49.50 -28.32
C LEU A 66 8.79 -50.60 -29.12
N ALA A 67 8.40 -50.31 -30.37
CA ALA A 67 7.78 -51.30 -31.25
C ALA A 67 8.80 -52.35 -31.69
N SER A 68 8.41 -53.62 -31.66
CA SER A 68 9.30 -54.74 -32.05
C SER A 68 9.69 -54.67 -33.52
N THR A 69 10.97 -54.90 -33.83
CA THR A 69 11.44 -55.09 -35.22
C THR A 69 11.02 -56.43 -35.83
N HIS A 70 10.54 -57.37 -35.00
CA HIS A 70 10.07 -58.70 -35.41
C HIS A 70 8.54 -58.78 -35.47
N LEU A 71 7.86 -57.63 -35.57
CA LEU A 71 6.40 -57.55 -35.65
C LEU A 71 5.89 -58.30 -36.89
N ARG A 72 4.91 -59.20 -36.71
CA ARG A 72 4.24 -59.81 -37.85
C ARG A 72 3.41 -58.75 -38.59
N PRO A 73 3.40 -58.73 -39.93
CA PRO A 73 2.60 -57.79 -40.70
C PRO A 73 1.11 -57.83 -40.27
N GLY A 74 0.58 -56.69 -39.85
CA GLY A 74 -0.84 -56.54 -39.46
C GLY A 74 -1.14 -56.73 -37.97
N VAL A 75 -0.15 -57.05 -37.14
CA VAL A 75 -0.31 -57.08 -35.67
C VAL A 75 -0.11 -55.68 -35.11
N GLU A 76 -1.04 -55.21 -34.27
CA GLU A 76 -0.92 -53.94 -33.54
C GLU A 76 -0.02 -54.17 -32.30
N PRO A 77 1.07 -53.39 -32.12
CA PRO A 77 1.83 -53.43 -30.89
C PRO A 77 1.08 -52.66 -29.81
N TYR A 78 0.89 -53.26 -28.64
CA TYR A 78 0.26 -52.58 -27.51
C TYR A 78 0.81 -53.06 -26.19
N VAL A 79 0.64 -52.20 -25.18
CA VAL A 79 0.79 -52.53 -23.78
C VAL A 79 -0.54 -52.26 -23.09
N GLU A 80 -1.08 -53.27 -22.43
CA GLU A 80 -2.24 -53.16 -21.56
C GLU A 80 -1.82 -53.43 -20.11
N LEU A 81 -2.19 -52.53 -19.20
CA LEU A 81 -1.83 -52.58 -17.80
C LEU A 81 -3.07 -52.39 -16.95
N VAL A 82 -3.28 -53.28 -15.98
CA VAL A 82 -4.29 -53.15 -14.93
C VAL A 82 -3.58 -52.74 -13.64
N VAL A 83 -4.00 -51.60 -13.08
CA VAL A 83 -3.40 -50.99 -11.90
C VAL A 83 -4.49 -50.62 -10.90
N ASP A 84 -4.24 -50.96 -9.63
CA ASP A 84 -5.05 -50.49 -8.51
C ASP A 84 -4.43 -49.23 -7.90
N THR A 85 -5.24 -48.20 -7.65
CA THR A 85 -4.80 -46.90 -7.14
C THR A 85 -5.73 -46.41 -6.04
N SER A 86 -5.33 -45.36 -5.31
CA SER A 86 -6.19 -44.75 -4.28
C SER A 86 -7.51 -44.18 -4.84
N ARG A 87 -7.61 -43.94 -6.15
CA ARG A 87 -8.81 -43.44 -6.83
C ARG A 87 -9.66 -44.55 -7.47
N GLY A 88 -9.26 -45.81 -7.33
CA GLY A 88 -9.92 -47.00 -7.86
C GLY A 88 -9.05 -47.77 -8.86
N LEU A 89 -9.66 -48.78 -9.49
CA LEU A 89 -9.00 -49.72 -10.38
C LEU A 89 -9.06 -49.22 -11.83
N TYR A 90 -7.91 -49.14 -12.48
CA TYR A 90 -7.79 -48.63 -13.85
C TYR A 90 -7.16 -49.68 -14.77
N ARG A 91 -7.71 -49.79 -15.98
CA ARG A 91 -7.10 -50.50 -17.10
C ARG A 91 -6.68 -49.48 -18.14
N VAL A 92 -5.40 -49.47 -18.50
CA VAL A 92 -4.86 -48.61 -19.55
C VAL A 92 -4.31 -49.47 -20.67
N ARG A 93 -4.73 -49.20 -21.91
CA ARG A 93 -4.11 -49.76 -23.12
C ARG A 93 -3.46 -48.64 -23.91
N ARG A 94 -2.15 -48.75 -24.15
CA ARG A 94 -1.39 -47.81 -24.99
C ARG A 94 -0.74 -48.54 -26.16
N SER A 95 -0.84 -47.95 -27.34
CA SER A 95 -0.08 -48.34 -28.53
C SER A 95 1.02 -47.30 -28.78
N PRO A 96 2.30 -47.70 -28.93
CA PRO A 96 3.36 -46.80 -29.39
C PRO A 96 3.16 -46.41 -30.85
N ARG A 97 3.97 -45.46 -31.32
CA ARG A 97 4.12 -45.18 -32.74
C ARG A 97 4.75 -46.40 -33.41
N TYR A 98 4.14 -46.91 -34.47
CA TYR A 98 4.67 -48.07 -35.18
C TYR A 98 4.40 -48.00 -36.68
N GLU A 99 5.16 -48.79 -37.43
CA GLU A 99 4.99 -48.96 -38.86
C GLU A 99 4.06 -50.12 -39.14
N ARG A 100 2.86 -49.81 -39.62
CA ARG A 100 1.91 -50.82 -40.07
C ARG A 100 2.06 -51.01 -41.58
N PRO A 101 1.92 -52.23 -42.12
CA PRO A 101 1.75 -52.41 -43.56
C PRO A 101 0.68 -51.46 -44.09
N LYS A 102 0.96 -50.77 -45.19
CA LYS A 102 -0.06 -49.93 -45.83
C LYS A 102 -1.25 -50.82 -46.17
N ARG A 103 -2.45 -50.24 -46.04
CA ARG A 103 -3.70 -50.88 -46.47
C ARG A 103 -3.93 -50.83 -47.98
N ARG A 104 -3.04 -50.17 -48.75
CA ARG A 104 -2.79 -50.31 -50.21
C ARG A 104 -1.31 -50.17 -50.60
N GLY A 105 -0.82 -51.04 -51.49
CA GLY A 105 0.55 -51.01 -52.03
C GLY A 105 1.64 -51.64 -51.14
N ALA A 106 2.86 -51.73 -51.68
CA ALA A 106 4.05 -52.20 -50.97
C ALA A 106 4.65 -51.09 -50.07
N GLY A 107 4.97 -51.41 -48.83
CA GLY A 107 5.57 -50.50 -47.85
C GLY A 107 4.74 -50.33 -46.59
N THR A 108 5.26 -49.51 -45.68
CA THR A 108 4.69 -49.28 -44.34
C THR A 108 4.14 -47.85 -44.22
N THR A 109 3.17 -47.64 -43.34
CA THR A 109 2.67 -46.32 -42.92
C THR A 109 2.87 -46.18 -41.41
N THR A 110 3.20 -44.97 -40.97
CA THR A 110 3.28 -44.67 -39.54
C THR A 110 1.87 -44.55 -38.96
N GLU A 111 1.58 -45.33 -37.92
CA GLU A 111 0.40 -45.14 -37.06
C GLU A 111 0.80 -44.34 -35.81
N ASN A 112 -0.01 -43.33 -35.47
CA ASN A 112 0.24 -42.47 -34.31
C ASN A 112 -0.10 -43.20 -33.00
N PRO A 113 0.54 -42.83 -31.87
CA PRO A 113 0.23 -43.43 -30.58
C PRO A 113 -1.24 -43.29 -30.20
N ARG A 114 -1.79 -44.30 -29.53
CA ARG A 114 -3.15 -44.28 -28.98
C ARG A 114 -3.15 -44.64 -27.50
N ILE A 115 -4.12 -44.12 -26.77
CA ILE A 115 -4.43 -44.53 -25.40
C ILE A 115 -5.91 -44.81 -25.29
N THR A 116 -6.27 -45.77 -24.45
CA THR A 116 -7.63 -45.91 -23.95
C THR A 116 -7.57 -46.27 -22.48
N LEU A 117 -8.32 -45.52 -21.67
CA LEU A 117 -8.36 -45.67 -20.22
C LEU A 117 -9.77 -46.10 -19.81
N TRP A 118 -9.85 -47.16 -19.02
CA TRP A 118 -11.08 -47.65 -18.40
C TRP A 118 -10.94 -47.64 -16.88
N LYS A 119 -12.06 -47.39 -16.19
CA LYS A 119 -12.22 -47.61 -14.76
C LYS A 119 -12.97 -48.92 -14.56
N LEU A 120 -12.40 -49.84 -13.79
CA LEU A 120 -12.94 -51.18 -13.56
C LEU A 120 -13.62 -51.25 -12.19
N SER A 121 -14.61 -52.13 -12.06
CA SER A 121 -15.24 -52.44 -10.76
C SER A 121 -14.56 -53.59 -10.03
N ASP A 122 -13.90 -54.48 -10.78
CA ASP A 122 -13.20 -55.67 -10.30
C ASP A 122 -11.92 -55.91 -11.15
N PRO A 123 -10.81 -56.43 -10.60
CA PRO A 123 -9.61 -56.80 -11.36
C PRO A 123 -9.84 -57.74 -12.56
N ALA A 124 -10.86 -58.59 -12.50
CA ALA A 124 -11.23 -59.53 -13.57
C ALA A 124 -12.22 -58.96 -14.59
N ASP A 125 -12.71 -57.73 -14.40
CA ASP A 125 -13.66 -57.06 -15.29
C ASP A 125 -13.02 -56.75 -16.64
N THR A 126 -13.59 -57.31 -17.71
CA THR A 126 -13.11 -57.13 -19.08
C THR A 126 -13.79 -55.98 -19.83
N GLU A 127 -14.91 -55.45 -19.33
CA GLU A 127 -15.69 -54.42 -20.03
C GLU A 127 -15.33 -53.02 -19.53
N GLY A 128 -15.46 -52.76 -18.22
CA GLY A 128 -15.09 -51.47 -17.60
C GLY A 128 -15.87 -50.24 -18.11
N VAL A 129 -15.81 -49.13 -17.37
CA VAL A 129 -16.35 -47.83 -17.82
C VAL A 129 -15.23 -47.05 -18.51
N ALA A 130 -15.39 -46.72 -19.79
CA ALA A 130 -14.41 -45.91 -20.52
C ALA A 130 -14.34 -44.49 -19.93
N VAL A 131 -13.13 -44.05 -19.56
CA VAL A 131 -12.88 -42.74 -18.95
C VAL A 131 -12.50 -41.71 -20.00
N SER A 132 -11.48 -42.01 -20.80
CA SER A 132 -11.07 -41.16 -21.93
C SER A 132 -10.18 -41.93 -22.91
N SER A 133 -10.30 -41.59 -24.19
CA SER A 133 -9.40 -42.02 -25.28
C SER A 133 -8.49 -40.88 -25.76
N ASN A 134 -8.57 -39.69 -25.14
CA ASN A 134 -7.70 -38.57 -25.43
C ASN A 134 -6.39 -38.69 -24.63
N ILE A 135 -5.25 -38.57 -25.32
CA ILE A 135 -3.91 -38.70 -24.71
C ILE A 135 -3.70 -37.72 -23.54
N GLN A 136 -4.13 -36.46 -23.67
CA GLN A 136 -3.90 -35.46 -22.64
C GLN A 136 -4.76 -35.69 -21.39
N GLU A 137 -6.05 -35.94 -21.58
CA GLU A 137 -7.01 -36.19 -20.50
C GLU A 137 -6.72 -37.50 -19.78
N ALA A 138 -6.56 -38.61 -20.52
CA ALA A 138 -6.26 -39.91 -19.93
C ALA A 138 -4.90 -39.91 -19.20
N SER A 139 -3.89 -39.19 -19.72
CA SER A 139 -2.61 -39.04 -19.03
C SER A 139 -2.69 -38.09 -17.83
N ALA A 140 -3.61 -37.12 -17.80
CA ALA A 140 -3.84 -36.27 -16.64
C ALA A 140 -4.57 -37.03 -15.53
N GLU A 141 -5.60 -37.81 -15.87
CA GLU A 141 -6.34 -38.66 -14.95
C GLU A 141 -5.44 -39.76 -14.36
N LEU A 142 -4.64 -40.45 -15.18
CA LEU A 142 -3.64 -41.42 -14.70
C LEU A 142 -2.62 -40.77 -13.76
N ARG A 143 -2.10 -39.58 -14.10
CA ARG A 143 -1.16 -38.85 -13.22
C ARG A 143 -1.82 -38.48 -11.89
N ALA A 144 -3.08 -38.04 -11.90
CA ALA A 144 -3.82 -37.71 -10.70
C ALA A 144 -4.17 -38.95 -9.86
N ALA A 145 -4.40 -40.11 -10.47
CA ALA A 145 -4.68 -41.38 -9.81
C ALA A 145 -3.42 -42.03 -9.21
N ILE A 146 -2.28 -41.96 -9.91
CA ILE A 146 -1.00 -42.48 -9.42
C ILE A 146 -0.39 -41.54 -8.37
N GLY A 147 -0.59 -40.23 -8.51
CA GLY A 147 -0.09 -39.21 -7.57
C GLY A 147 1.41 -38.94 -7.68
N LEU A 148 2.12 -39.58 -8.61
CA LEU A 148 3.56 -39.41 -8.87
C LEU A 148 3.81 -39.02 -10.33
N SER A 149 4.81 -38.17 -10.56
CA SER A 149 5.38 -37.89 -11.88
C SER A 149 6.09 -39.13 -12.45
N ARG A 150 6.40 -39.12 -13.75
CA ARG A 150 7.15 -40.22 -14.38
C ARG A 150 8.51 -40.39 -13.71
N GLU A 151 9.23 -39.29 -13.53
CA GLU A 151 10.56 -39.27 -12.94
C GLU A 151 10.50 -39.81 -11.50
N GLN A 152 9.54 -39.35 -10.69
CA GLN A 152 9.27 -39.86 -9.34
C GLN A 152 8.98 -41.36 -9.36
N PHE A 153 8.12 -41.83 -10.27
CA PHE A 153 7.78 -43.25 -10.39
C PHE A 153 8.98 -44.11 -10.79
N THR A 154 9.77 -43.67 -11.77
CA THR A 154 10.98 -44.39 -12.23
C THR A 154 12.11 -44.38 -11.22
N GLN A 155 12.09 -43.47 -10.23
CA GLN A 155 13.09 -43.40 -9.17
C GLN A 155 12.61 -44.08 -7.89
N THR A 156 11.30 -44.27 -7.71
CA THR A 156 10.72 -44.76 -6.43
C THR A 156 10.14 -46.17 -6.53
N VAL A 157 9.59 -46.55 -7.69
CA VAL A 157 8.91 -47.83 -7.95
C VAL A 157 9.75 -48.75 -8.84
N VAL A 158 10.54 -48.18 -9.73
CA VAL A 158 11.54 -48.90 -10.52
C VAL A 158 12.91 -48.49 -9.97
N LEU A 159 13.82 -49.44 -9.82
CA LEU A 159 15.23 -49.17 -9.60
C LEU A 159 15.98 -49.54 -10.88
N PRO A 160 16.16 -48.61 -11.83
CA PRO A 160 16.85 -48.87 -13.07
C PRO A 160 18.35 -48.98 -12.82
N GLN A 161 19.02 -49.79 -13.64
CA GLN A 161 20.46 -50.05 -13.58
C GLN A 161 21.29 -48.76 -13.45
N GLY A 162 22.15 -48.70 -12.41
CA GLY A 162 23.16 -47.65 -12.18
C GLY A 162 22.69 -46.26 -11.71
N GLN A 163 21.38 -45.97 -11.65
CA GLN A 163 20.89 -44.60 -11.39
C GLN A 163 21.11 -44.13 -9.94
N PHE A 164 20.87 -44.98 -8.94
CA PHE A 164 21.10 -44.59 -7.53
C PHE A 164 22.59 -44.57 -7.15
N ALA A 165 23.40 -45.43 -7.76
CA ALA A 165 24.85 -45.32 -7.65
C ALA A 165 25.33 -43.99 -8.24
N THR A 166 24.69 -43.51 -9.32
CA THR A 166 24.95 -42.18 -9.89
C THR A 166 24.48 -41.06 -8.94
N PHE A 167 23.32 -41.21 -8.30
CA PHE A 167 22.79 -40.28 -7.29
C PHE A 167 23.69 -40.15 -6.05
N LEU A 168 24.25 -41.25 -5.54
CA LEU A 168 25.22 -41.25 -4.44
C LEU A 168 26.52 -40.52 -4.84
N ARG A 169 26.90 -40.58 -6.12
CA ARG A 169 28.12 -39.96 -6.66
C ARG A 169 27.92 -38.54 -7.20
N ALA A 170 26.66 -38.13 -7.40
CA ALA A 170 26.25 -36.84 -7.94
C ALA A 170 26.76 -35.68 -7.07
N LYS A 171 26.93 -34.51 -7.68
CA LYS A 171 27.24 -33.28 -6.93
C LYS A 171 26.01 -32.78 -6.20
N ALA A 172 26.20 -31.96 -5.15
CA ALA A 172 25.10 -31.34 -4.42
C ALA A 172 24.04 -30.64 -5.32
N GLU A 173 24.46 -29.98 -6.41
CA GLU A 173 23.55 -29.32 -7.37
C GLU A 173 22.66 -30.31 -8.13
N GLU A 174 23.26 -31.35 -8.71
CA GLU A 174 22.54 -32.41 -9.42
C GLU A 174 21.60 -33.17 -8.48
N ARG A 175 22.06 -33.41 -7.23
CA ARG A 175 21.27 -34.05 -6.18
C ARG A 175 20.07 -33.18 -5.77
N ARG A 176 20.27 -31.86 -5.67
CA ARG A 176 19.21 -30.90 -5.36
C ARG A 176 18.10 -30.95 -6.41
N ASP A 177 18.46 -30.94 -7.69
CA ASP A 177 17.48 -30.92 -8.78
C ASP A 177 16.66 -32.22 -8.79
N VAL A 178 17.31 -33.37 -8.55
CA VAL A 178 16.62 -34.66 -8.39
C VAL A 178 15.69 -34.66 -7.17
N LEU A 179 16.17 -34.26 -5.99
CA LEU A 179 15.34 -34.22 -4.78
C LEU A 179 14.19 -33.22 -4.87
N GLN A 180 14.40 -32.09 -5.55
CA GLN A 180 13.38 -31.09 -5.80
C GLN A 180 12.26 -31.64 -6.69
N GLN A 181 12.62 -32.41 -7.72
CA GLN A 181 11.65 -33.13 -8.54
C GLN A 181 10.92 -34.20 -7.75
N ILE A 182 11.62 -34.97 -6.91
CA ILE A 182 11.02 -36.07 -6.15
C ILE A 182 10.03 -35.56 -5.10
N PHE A 183 10.41 -34.54 -4.33
CA PHE A 183 9.59 -34.00 -3.23
C PHE A 183 8.64 -32.87 -3.65
N GLY A 184 8.62 -32.49 -4.93
CA GLY A 184 7.72 -31.43 -5.41
C GLY A 184 8.00 -30.05 -4.81
N THR A 185 9.26 -29.76 -4.42
CA THR A 185 9.59 -28.53 -3.68
C THR A 185 9.67 -27.28 -4.57
N GLN A 186 9.30 -27.36 -5.85
CA GLN A 186 9.18 -26.21 -6.77
C GLN A 186 8.20 -25.16 -6.25
N VAL A 187 7.17 -25.58 -5.51
CA VAL A 187 6.18 -24.66 -4.90
C VAL A 187 6.86 -23.65 -3.96
N TYR A 188 7.87 -24.09 -3.20
CA TYR A 188 8.62 -23.21 -2.30
C TYR A 188 9.53 -22.24 -3.05
N GLU A 189 9.98 -22.61 -4.25
CA GLU A 189 10.79 -21.74 -5.11
C GLU A 189 9.92 -20.63 -5.71
N SER A 190 8.74 -21.01 -6.24
CA SER A 190 7.75 -20.03 -6.69
C SER A 190 7.32 -19.07 -5.58
N LEU A 191 7.14 -19.58 -4.35
CA LEU A 191 6.83 -18.73 -3.19
C LEU A 191 7.98 -17.77 -2.85
N ALA A 192 9.23 -18.24 -2.87
CA ALA A 192 10.39 -17.41 -2.58
C ALA A 192 10.56 -16.28 -3.62
N ASP A 193 10.34 -16.58 -4.90
CA ASP A 193 10.39 -15.61 -5.99
C ASP A 193 9.26 -14.58 -5.90
N GLU A 194 8.04 -15.01 -5.57
CA GLU A 194 6.92 -14.09 -5.39
C GLU A 194 7.11 -13.17 -4.18
N LEU A 195 7.63 -13.70 -3.06
CA LEU A 195 8.01 -12.88 -1.90
C LEU A 195 9.08 -11.87 -2.27
N LYS A 196 10.08 -12.25 -3.08
CA LYS A 196 11.13 -11.35 -3.57
C LYS A 196 10.57 -10.23 -4.44
N ARG A 197 9.62 -10.55 -5.33
CA ARG A 197 8.93 -9.57 -6.18
C ARG A 197 8.15 -8.57 -5.34
N LEU A 198 7.32 -9.05 -4.40
CA LEU A 198 6.53 -8.22 -3.49
C LEU A 198 7.43 -7.35 -2.60
N ALA A 199 8.51 -7.92 -2.05
CA ALA A 199 9.45 -7.17 -1.24
C ALA A 199 10.12 -6.03 -2.03
N ARG A 200 10.49 -6.25 -3.29
CA ARG A 200 11.05 -5.21 -4.14
C ARG A 200 10.05 -4.07 -4.37
N GLU A 201 8.82 -4.40 -4.75
CA GLU A 201 7.75 -3.41 -4.95
C GLU A 201 7.49 -2.57 -3.69
N ARG A 202 7.43 -3.22 -2.51
CA ARG A 202 7.24 -2.54 -1.23
C ARG A 202 8.47 -1.72 -0.84
N SER A 203 9.68 -2.22 -1.08
CA SER A 203 10.94 -1.50 -0.83
C SER A 203 11.02 -0.23 -1.64
N ASP A 204 10.71 -0.29 -2.94
CA ASP A 204 10.74 0.86 -3.84
C ASP A 204 9.75 1.93 -3.35
N ARG A 205 8.55 1.51 -2.92
CA ARG A 205 7.55 2.43 -2.35
C ARG A 205 7.97 3.05 -1.02
N VAL A 206 8.65 2.28 -0.16
CA VAL A 206 9.23 2.82 1.09
C VAL A 206 10.31 3.84 0.76
N GLN A 207 11.19 3.56 -0.20
CA GLN A 207 12.26 4.47 -0.60
C GLN A 207 11.71 5.78 -1.17
N GLU A 208 10.70 5.73 -2.04
CA GLU A 208 10.03 6.92 -2.57
C GLU A 208 9.49 7.83 -1.46
N VAL A 209 8.85 7.25 -0.44
CA VAL A 209 8.31 8.00 0.69
C VAL A 209 9.43 8.51 1.62
N ARG A 210 10.55 7.78 1.76
CA ARG A 210 11.74 8.28 2.47
C ARG A 210 12.33 9.50 1.78
N ASP A 211 12.42 9.48 0.46
CA ASP A 211 12.94 10.60 -0.32
C ASP A 211 12.03 11.83 -0.18
N GLN A 212 10.71 11.63 -0.12
CA GLN A 212 9.74 12.70 0.19
C GLN A 212 9.95 13.29 1.58
N VAL A 213 10.19 12.45 2.60
CA VAL A 213 10.50 12.93 3.96
C VAL A 213 11.80 13.74 3.98
N ALA A 214 12.85 13.25 3.31
CA ALA A 214 14.14 13.94 3.23
C ALA A 214 14.00 15.31 2.54
N SER A 215 13.26 15.37 1.42
CA SER A 215 12.97 16.61 0.71
C SER A 215 12.18 17.60 1.58
N ALA A 216 11.10 17.15 2.23
CA ALA A 216 10.29 18.00 3.09
C ALA A 216 11.06 18.49 4.34
N ALA A 217 11.95 17.66 4.88
CA ALA A 217 12.81 18.04 6.00
C ALA A 217 13.82 19.12 5.57
N SER A 218 14.42 18.99 4.38
CA SER A 218 15.32 20.01 3.81
C SER A 218 14.60 21.35 3.60
N GLU A 219 13.39 21.32 3.02
CA GLU A 219 12.55 22.53 2.89
C GLU A 219 12.28 23.19 4.26
N PHE A 220 11.99 22.40 5.29
CA PHE A 220 11.79 22.92 6.65
C PHE A 220 13.06 23.53 7.23
N ILE A 221 14.21 22.87 7.09
CA ILE A 221 15.49 23.40 7.56
C ILE A 221 15.78 24.76 6.90
N HIS A 222 15.61 24.87 5.58
CA HIS A 222 15.80 26.15 4.86
C HIS A 222 14.84 27.24 5.33
N ALA A 223 13.56 26.92 5.54
CA ALA A 223 12.57 27.90 6.00
C ALA A 223 12.79 28.33 7.47
N ALA A 224 13.27 27.41 8.32
CA ALA A 224 13.44 27.65 9.74
C ALA A 224 14.82 28.22 10.13
N TRP A 225 15.85 28.02 9.29
CA TRP A 225 17.18 28.61 9.40
C TRP A 225 17.63 29.23 8.07
N PRO A 226 17.08 30.40 7.70
CA PRO A 226 17.58 31.14 6.55
C PRO A 226 19.05 31.53 6.81
N GLN A 227 19.93 31.16 5.89
CA GLN A 227 21.29 31.67 5.90
C GLN A 227 21.27 33.16 5.55
N PRO A 228 22.15 33.99 6.15
CA PRO A 228 22.32 35.35 5.67
C PRO A 228 22.79 35.32 4.22
N ASP A 229 22.10 36.03 3.32
CA ASP A 229 22.48 36.19 1.91
C ASP A 229 23.90 36.76 1.81
N THR A 230 24.90 35.89 1.58
CA THR A 230 26.26 36.30 1.22
C THR A 230 26.30 36.62 -0.28
N GLY A 231 25.50 37.61 -0.71
CA GLY A 231 25.21 37.79 -2.14
C GLY A 231 24.75 39.17 -2.57
N SER A 232 25.24 40.27 -1.98
CA SER A 232 25.20 41.60 -2.62
C SER A 232 25.96 42.67 -1.80
N ALA A 233 27.28 42.50 -1.63
CA ALA A 233 28.14 43.55 -1.07
C ALA A 233 29.30 43.85 -2.03
N GLU A 234 28.98 44.46 -3.17
CA GLU A 234 29.93 45.27 -3.93
C GLU A 234 29.25 46.56 -4.37
N GLN A 235 29.94 47.68 -4.09
CA GLN A 235 29.78 49.06 -4.59
C GLN A 235 29.03 50.10 -3.73
N GLY A 236 29.83 50.87 -2.98
CA GLY A 236 29.65 52.30 -2.64
C GLY A 236 28.67 52.61 -1.50
N THR A 237 28.94 53.48 -0.54
CA THR A 237 29.92 54.57 -0.42
C THR A 237 29.95 54.98 1.05
N GLU A 238 31.12 55.02 1.68
CA GLU A 238 31.29 55.67 3.00
C GLU A 238 31.15 57.20 2.87
N PRO A 239 30.61 57.87 3.90
CA PRO A 239 31.35 59.00 4.42
C PRO A 239 31.55 58.93 5.94
N ALA A 240 32.83 58.85 6.31
CA ALA A 240 33.55 59.60 7.34
C ALA A 240 32.81 60.07 8.62
N ALA A 241 33.30 59.56 9.75
CA ALA A 241 33.47 60.34 10.98
C ALA A 241 34.81 59.98 11.65
N ALA A 242 35.78 60.89 11.48
CA ALA A 242 36.90 61.14 12.41
C ALA A 242 36.36 62.13 13.48
N ASP A 243 36.84 62.27 14.72
CA ASP A 243 38.10 61.94 15.37
C ASP A 243 37.91 62.06 16.91
N ALA A 244 38.96 61.65 17.65
CA ALA A 244 39.35 61.98 19.04
C ALA A 244 39.16 60.86 20.09
N GLU A 245 40.14 60.50 20.92
CA GLU A 245 41.59 60.66 20.93
C GLU A 245 42.14 59.80 22.10
N GLN A 246 43.38 59.32 21.97
CA GLN A 246 44.37 59.03 23.03
C GLN A 246 44.23 57.80 23.96
N ALA A 247 44.93 56.72 23.57
CA ALA A 247 46.22 56.20 24.12
C ALA A 247 46.50 56.23 25.66
N PRO A 248 47.42 55.39 26.24
CA PRO A 248 48.46 54.61 25.55
C PRO A 248 48.73 53.15 26.00
N ALA A 249 49.27 52.42 25.02
CA ALA A 249 50.41 51.50 25.02
C ALA A 249 50.95 50.86 26.32
N SER A 250 51.18 49.54 26.27
CA SER A 250 52.51 48.91 26.13
C SER A 250 52.34 47.39 25.98
N ALA A 251 53.23 46.60 25.40
CA ALA A 251 54.22 46.73 24.35
C ALA A 251 54.79 45.32 24.12
N ALA A 252 55.30 45.10 22.90
CA ALA A 252 56.25 44.06 22.47
C ALA A 252 55.71 42.61 22.43
N GLY A 253 55.68 41.94 21.28
CA GLY A 253 56.68 41.89 20.20
C GLY A 253 57.21 40.45 20.16
N SER A 254 57.51 39.79 19.05
CA SER A 254 57.80 40.22 17.70
C SER A 254 58.10 38.97 16.85
N GLY A 255 57.79 39.05 15.55
CA GLY A 255 58.46 38.29 14.48
C GLY A 255 57.92 36.87 14.25
N GLY A 256 57.67 36.40 13.04
CA GLY A 256 57.97 36.93 11.72
C GLY A 256 58.24 35.77 10.76
N THR A 257 57.51 35.78 9.64
CA THR A 257 57.88 35.27 8.29
C THR A 257 57.98 33.77 7.98
N ALA A 258 57.19 33.41 6.94
CA ALA A 258 57.54 32.69 5.70
C ALA A 258 57.37 31.16 5.61
N ALA A 259 56.38 30.79 4.77
CA ALA A 259 56.40 29.86 3.62
C ALA A 259 57.06 28.48 3.72
N GLY A 260 56.34 27.46 3.25
CA GLY A 260 56.95 26.23 2.70
C GLY A 260 56.05 24.99 2.78
N ASP A 261 55.85 24.36 1.62
CA ASP A 261 55.08 23.16 1.31
C ASP A 261 55.34 21.91 2.19
N GLY A 262 54.36 20.98 2.20
CA GLY A 262 54.62 19.56 2.44
C GLY A 262 53.52 18.76 3.17
N GLU A 263 52.73 17.99 2.42
CA GLU A 263 52.27 16.65 2.85
C GLU A 263 53.43 15.64 2.62
N PRO A 264 53.47 14.39 3.19
CA PRO A 264 52.36 13.59 3.77
C PRO A 264 52.72 12.72 5.03
N ALA A 265 51.74 11.91 5.48
CA ALA A 265 51.84 10.51 5.95
C ALA A 265 51.64 10.13 7.45
N ALA A 266 50.55 9.37 7.67
CA ALA A 266 50.38 8.07 8.37
C ALA A 266 50.87 7.81 9.81
N ALA A 267 49.96 7.30 10.66
CA ALA A 267 50.18 6.17 11.59
C ALA A 267 48.87 5.63 12.23
N GLN A 268 48.63 4.31 12.13
CA GLN A 268 47.90 3.47 13.11
C GLN A 268 48.92 2.98 14.19
N PRO A 269 48.69 2.03 15.15
CA PRO A 269 47.49 1.21 15.54
C PRO A 269 47.33 0.97 17.08
N GLY A 270 46.33 0.16 17.49
CA GLY A 270 46.47 -0.72 18.69
C GLY A 270 45.23 -1.00 19.58
N LEU A 271 44.73 -2.25 19.55
CA LEU A 271 43.76 -2.92 20.45
C LEU A 271 44.42 -3.41 21.79
N PRO A 272 43.73 -3.85 22.88
CA PRO A 272 43.10 -5.21 22.99
C PRO A 272 41.92 -5.49 23.98
N HIS A 273 41.09 -6.49 23.59
CA HIS A 273 40.51 -7.69 24.25
C HIS A 273 39.44 -7.77 25.40
N ASP A 274 38.47 -8.68 25.13
CA ASP A 274 37.78 -9.74 25.94
C ASP A 274 36.76 -9.39 27.06
N ARG A 275 35.67 -10.14 27.38
CA ARG A 275 34.86 -11.28 26.83
C ARG A 275 33.71 -11.61 27.84
N ALA A 276 32.65 -12.33 27.38
CA ALA A 276 31.64 -13.15 28.12
C ALA A 276 30.42 -12.45 28.77
N LEU A 277 29.24 -13.06 29.03
CA LEU A 277 28.33 -14.09 28.45
C LEU A 277 27.13 -14.23 29.45
N PHE A 278 25.91 -14.43 28.93
CA PHE A 278 24.63 -14.89 29.54
C PHE A 278 23.67 -13.92 30.32
N PRO A 279 22.34 -14.21 30.31
CA PRO A 279 21.22 -13.31 30.63
C PRO A 279 20.45 -13.69 31.91
N ALA A 280 19.46 -12.88 32.33
CA ALA A 280 18.47 -13.28 33.32
C ALA A 280 17.08 -12.67 33.05
N GLU A 281 16.08 -13.53 33.21
CA GLU A 281 14.64 -13.38 33.05
C GLU A 281 13.94 -12.83 34.31
N GLY A 282 12.70 -12.36 34.15
CA GLY A 282 11.61 -12.41 35.15
C GLY A 282 11.61 -11.30 36.21
N ALA A 283 10.47 -10.82 36.74
CA ALA A 283 9.07 -11.17 36.56
C ALA A 283 8.19 -10.09 37.24
N ASP A 284 6.94 -10.01 36.79
CA ASP A 284 5.70 -9.78 37.53
C ASP A 284 5.47 -8.53 38.41
N ASP A 285 4.70 -7.59 37.83
CA ASP A 285 3.31 -7.25 38.20
C ASP A 285 2.98 -6.68 39.62
N PRO A 286 1.75 -6.18 39.89
CA PRO A 286 1.51 -4.76 40.13
C PRO A 286 0.87 -4.49 41.51
N ALA A 287 0.69 -3.21 41.88
CA ALA A 287 -0.24 -2.87 42.96
C ALA A 287 -0.79 -1.45 42.84
N GLU A 288 -2.12 -1.41 42.82
CA GLU A 288 -3.01 -0.28 43.06
C GLU A 288 -2.82 0.30 44.48
N ASP A 289 -3.20 1.57 44.65
CA ASP A 289 -4.36 1.99 45.46
C ASP A 289 -4.13 3.19 46.40
N ALA A 290 -5.21 3.98 46.53
CA ALA A 290 -5.51 5.02 47.52
C ALA A 290 -4.65 6.32 47.52
N GLY A 291 -5.20 7.54 47.63
CA GLY A 291 -6.52 7.96 48.06
C GLY A 291 -6.40 9.04 49.15
N GLY A 292 -6.98 10.22 48.90
CA GLY A 292 -7.31 11.23 49.92
C GLY A 292 -6.23 12.28 50.22
N LEU A 293 -6.54 13.50 50.65
CA LEU A 293 -7.79 14.16 51.03
C LEU A 293 -7.50 15.67 51.11
N ALA A 294 -8.58 16.45 51.07
CA ALA A 294 -8.67 17.91 51.11
C ALA A 294 -8.03 18.61 52.32
N GLY A 295 -7.80 19.92 52.19
CA GLY A 295 -7.52 20.81 53.32
C GLY A 295 -7.42 22.28 52.90
N ALA A 296 -8.57 22.97 52.88
CA ALA A 296 -8.69 24.40 52.70
C ALA A 296 -8.17 25.20 53.92
N ALA A 297 -7.65 26.41 53.71
CA ALA A 297 -7.78 27.51 54.66
C ALA A 297 -7.55 28.88 53.99
N VAL A 298 -8.52 29.77 54.26
CA VAL A 298 -8.66 31.14 53.82
C VAL A 298 -8.00 32.10 54.82
N GLY A 299 -7.43 33.20 54.31
CA GLY A 299 -7.59 34.53 54.92
C GLY A 299 -6.44 35.11 55.75
N SER A 300 -5.88 36.23 55.29
CA SER A 300 -6.15 37.58 55.86
C SER A 300 -4.96 38.55 55.83
N ALA A 301 -5.27 39.78 55.40
CA ALA A 301 -4.73 41.12 55.76
C ALA A 301 -3.23 41.45 55.50
N ARG A 302 -2.89 42.39 54.60
CA ARG A 302 -2.95 43.88 54.62
C ARG A 302 -1.88 44.59 55.51
N THR A 303 -0.90 45.17 54.79
CA THR A 303 -0.25 46.52 54.94
C THR A 303 0.78 46.79 56.07
N PRO A 304 1.62 47.86 56.01
CA PRO A 304 2.64 48.23 55.01
C PRO A 304 3.96 48.78 55.66
N GLY A 305 5.01 49.05 54.88
CA GLY A 305 6.13 49.93 55.30
C GLY A 305 7.52 49.50 54.80
N GLY A 306 8.14 50.30 53.93
CA GLY A 306 9.56 50.17 53.51
C GLY A 306 10.54 50.76 54.53
N PRO A 307 11.80 51.15 54.17
CA PRO A 307 12.54 51.02 52.90
C PRO A 307 13.94 50.36 53.09
N ALA A 308 14.65 50.03 51.99
CA ALA A 308 16.12 50.18 51.81
C ALA A 308 16.67 49.38 50.61
N GLU A 309 17.24 50.13 49.67
CA GLU A 309 18.49 49.94 48.91
C GLU A 309 19.11 48.54 48.69
N ASP A 310 19.27 48.27 47.39
CA ASP A 310 20.54 47.92 46.70
C ASP A 310 21.24 46.60 47.02
N THR A 311 21.26 45.68 46.04
CA THR A 311 22.50 45.19 45.40
C THR A 311 22.19 44.13 44.35
N GLY A 312 22.73 44.34 43.15
CA GLY A 312 22.65 43.40 42.04
C GLY A 312 23.39 42.09 42.32
N GLY A 313 22.71 40.99 42.02
CA GLY A 313 23.30 39.67 41.84
C GLY A 313 23.03 39.18 40.43
N SER A 314 23.95 39.48 39.51
CA SER A 314 24.03 38.87 38.19
C SER A 314 24.23 37.36 38.36
N VAL A 315 23.25 36.56 37.95
CA VAL A 315 23.44 35.14 37.67
C VAL A 315 23.36 34.97 36.17
N ALA A 316 24.52 35.08 35.52
CA ALA A 316 24.75 34.56 34.19
C ALA A 316 24.66 33.02 34.26
N GLY A 317 23.47 32.50 33.98
CA GLY A 317 23.28 31.08 33.69
C GLY A 317 23.69 30.82 32.25
N THR A 318 24.85 30.20 32.06
CA THR A 318 25.26 29.56 30.81
C THR A 318 24.29 28.42 30.48
N GLY A 319 23.24 28.73 29.71
CA GLY A 319 22.40 27.74 29.06
C GLY A 319 23.10 27.23 27.80
N GLY A 320 23.51 25.96 27.78
CA GLY A 320 23.93 25.31 26.55
C GLY A 320 22.81 25.33 25.50
N PRO A 321 23.13 25.25 24.19
CA PRO A 321 22.14 25.35 23.13
C PRO A 321 21.09 24.23 23.29
N SER A 322 19.81 24.62 23.32
CA SER A 322 18.71 23.67 23.25
C SER A 322 18.76 22.93 21.91
N PRO A 323 18.50 21.62 21.84
CA PRO A 323 18.49 20.84 20.59
C PRO A 323 17.49 21.37 19.54
N ALA A 324 16.64 22.34 19.89
CA ALA A 324 15.74 23.05 18.98
C ALA A 324 16.42 24.11 18.10
N ASP A 325 17.66 24.52 18.40
CA ASP A 325 18.35 25.60 17.69
C ASP A 325 19.44 25.11 16.71
N ASP A 326 19.71 23.80 16.67
CA ASP A 326 20.74 23.21 15.81
C ASP A 326 20.14 22.52 14.57
N PRO A 327 20.36 23.04 13.35
CA PRO A 327 19.91 22.39 12.12
C PRO A 327 20.61 21.03 11.89
N GLN A 328 21.80 20.81 12.47
CA GLN A 328 22.54 19.56 12.32
C GLN A 328 21.80 18.36 12.93
N ALA A 329 21.01 18.56 13.99
CA ALA A 329 20.20 17.50 14.58
C ALA A 329 19.10 16.99 13.63
N MET A 330 18.48 17.88 12.86
CA MET A 330 17.49 17.49 11.85
C MET A 330 18.15 16.83 10.64
N THR A 331 19.28 17.36 10.16
CA THR A 331 20.04 16.74 9.06
C THR A 331 20.52 15.34 9.45
N ALA A 332 21.07 15.18 10.65
CA ALA A 332 21.49 13.89 11.17
C ALA A 332 20.32 12.89 11.26
N ALA A 333 19.14 13.33 11.72
CA ALA A 333 17.96 12.47 11.78
C ALA A 333 17.45 12.03 10.38
N VAL A 334 17.65 12.84 9.34
CA VAL A 334 17.36 12.45 7.94
C VAL A 334 18.39 11.43 7.45
N GLU A 335 19.67 11.64 7.72
CA GLU A 335 20.77 10.76 7.29
C GLU A 335 20.75 9.40 8.01
N THR A 336 20.42 9.36 9.30
CA THR A 336 20.29 8.13 10.08
C THR A 336 18.94 7.41 9.86
N GLY A 337 17.97 8.08 9.22
CA GLY A 337 16.63 7.55 8.96
C GLY A 337 15.72 7.51 10.20
N GLU A 338 16.04 8.24 11.26
CA GLU A 338 15.26 8.35 12.49
C GLU A 338 14.10 9.36 12.35
N PHE A 339 13.17 9.06 11.45
CA PHE A 339 12.09 9.99 11.09
C PHE A 339 11.09 10.29 12.21
N THR A 340 11.04 9.47 13.26
CA THR A 340 10.18 9.71 14.43
C THR A 340 10.58 10.96 15.23
N ALA A 341 11.87 11.34 15.19
CA ALA A 341 12.37 12.52 15.89
C ALA A 341 12.09 13.83 15.14
N LEU A 342 11.96 13.79 13.81
CA LEU A 342 11.83 14.98 12.96
C LEU A 342 10.62 15.85 13.29
N GLY A 343 9.46 15.24 13.54
CA GLY A 343 8.25 15.99 13.90
C GLY A 343 8.38 16.71 15.25
N ALA A 344 9.09 16.12 16.22
CA ALA A 344 9.34 16.76 17.51
C ALA A 344 10.32 17.94 17.39
N LEU A 345 11.40 17.76 16.63
CA LEU A 345 12.38 18.81 16.36
C LEU A 345 11.74 20.00 15.61
N ALA A 346 10.91 19.72 14.60
CA ALA A 346 10.19 20.76 13.85
C ALA A 346 9.24 21.58 14.73
N ARG A 347 8.46 20.91 15.60
CA ARG A 347 7.58 21.59 16.57
C ARG A 347 8.36 22.43 17.57
N ALA A 348 9.48 21.92 18.08
CA ALA A 348 10.35 22.65 19.00
C ALA A 348 10.90 23.93 18.32
N ARG A 349 11.38 23.83 17.09
CA ARG A 349 11.85 24.99 16.32
C ARG A 349 10.75 26.01 16.05
N LEU A 350 9.55 25.56 15.66
CA LEU A 350 8.40 26.46 15.47
C LEU A 350 8.01 27.19 16.76
N SER A 351 8.14 26.54 17.92
CA SER A 351 7.89 27.19 19.20
C SER A 351 8.93 28.29 19.50
N ALA A 352 10.21 28.05 19.18
CA ALA A 352 11.27 29.04 19.32
C ALA A 352 11.07 30.24 18.37
N LEU A 353 10.65 30.00 17.13
CA LEU A 353 10.33 31.06 16.16
C LEU A 353 9.13 31.91 16.61
N ARG A 354 8.09 31.30 17.21
CA ARG A 354 6.95 32.02 17.82
C ARG A 354 7.42 32.91 18.96
N ALA A 355 8.19 32.36 19.91
CA ALA A 355 8.74 33.14 21.03
C ALA A 355 9.68 34.27 20.58
N ARG A 356 10.41 34.11 19.46
CA ARG A 356 11.18 35.20 18.85
C ARG A 356 10.27 36.27 18.25
N ARG A 357 9.23 35.89 17.52
CA ARG A 357 8.24 36.82 16.96
C ARG A 357 7.55 37.63 18.05
N ASP A 358 7.13 36.99 19.14
CA ASP A 358 6.43 37.68 20.24
C ASP A 358 7.34 38.70 20.94
N ARG A 359 8.61 38.36 21.17
CA ARG A 359 9.61 39.33 21.67
C ARG A 359 9.84 40.53 20.74
N LEU A 360 9.80 40.30 19.42
CA LEU A 360 9.93 41.37 18.42
C LEU A 360 8.66 42.22 18.31
N ASP A 361 7.48 41.63 18.52
CA ASP A 361 6.20 42.35 18.56
C ASP A 361 6.17 43.32 19.74
N GLU A 362 6.52 42.84 20.94
CA GLU A 362 6.67 43.71 22.10
C GLU A 362 7.72 44.81 21.91
N ALA A 363 8.85 44.50 21.27
CA ALA A 363 9.88 45.49 20.97
C ALA A 363 9.39 46.56 19.97
N SER A 364 8.62 46.15 18.96
CA SER A 364 8.01 47.06 17.98
C SER A 364 6.96 47.96 18.62
N GLN A 365 6.11 47.43 19.50
CA GLN A 365 5.13 48.22 20.25
C GLN A 365 5.80 49.25 21.19
N ARG A 366 6.88 48.84 21.88
CA ARG A 366 7.67 49.78 22.70
C ARG A 366 8.31 50.88 21.86
N ALA A 367 8.92 50.54 20.72
CA ALA A 367 9.54 51.52 19.82
C ALA A 367 8.52 52.48 19.18
N ALA A 368 7.31 51.99 18.86
CA ALA A 368 6.22 52.85 18.40
C ALA A 368 5.76 53.83 19.49
N GLY A 369 5.61 53.35 20.73
CA GLY A 369 5.27 54.20 21.88
C GLY A 369 6.32 55.28 22.16
N THR A 370 7.61 54.96 22.03
CA THR A 370 8.69 55.97 22.18
C THR A 370 8.69 56.97 21.03
N ALA A 371 8.39 56.55 19.80
CA ALA A 371 8.27 57.44 18.65
C ALA A 371 7.10 58.43 18.80
N ASP A 372 5.93 57.97 19.24
CA ASP A 372 4.76 58.84 19.46
C ASP A 372 5.01 59.83 20.62
N ALA A 373 5.60 59.36 21.72
CA ALA A 373 5.98 60.24 22.84
C ALA A 373 7.02 61.31 22.44
N ALA A 374 8.01 60.95 21.62
CA ALA A 374 9.00 61.90 21.08
C ALA A 374 8.37 62.92 20.13
N ARG A 375 7.42 62.48 19.27
CA ARG A 375 6.67 63.38 18.37
C ARG A 375 5.81 64.37 19.15
N GLU A 376 5.11 63.93 20.19
CA GLU A 376 4.36 64.82 21.08
C GLU A 376 5.30 65.81 21.81
N GLY A 377 6.48 65.36 22.21
CA GLY A 377 7.53 66.20 22.78
C GLY A 377 7.94 67.34 21.86
N ALA A 378 8.22 67.04 20.59
CA ALA A 378 8.55 68.05 19.57
C ALA A 378 7.39 69.02 19.32
N GLN A 379 6.15 68.53 19.21
CA GLN A 379 4.95 69.39 19.04
C GLN A 379 4.72 70.32 20.24
N ARG A 380 4.94 69.83 21.47
CA ARG A 380 4.89 70.67 22.69
C ARG A 380 5.99 71.74 22.67
N GLY A 381 7.20 71.39 22.23
CA GLY A 381 8.31 72.33 22.04
C GLY A 381 7.97 73.47 21.07
N HIS A 382 7.41 73.16 19.90
CA HIS A 382 7.01 74.17 18.93
C HIS A 382 5.90 75.11 19.45
N ARG A 383 4.92 74.58 20.18
CA ARG A 383 3.86 75.40 20.80
C ARG A 383 4.45 76.36 21.84
N LEU A 384 5.35 75.88 22.68
CA LEU A 384 6.05 76.67 23.70
C LEU A 384 6.83 77.85 23.08
N THR A 385 7.55 77.63 21.98
CA THR A 385 8.27 78.69 21.26
C THR A 385 7.31 79.74 20.67
N ALA A 386 6.19 79.30 20.08
CA ALA A 386 5.18 80.21 19.54
C ALA A 386 4.55 81.12 20.62
N ASP A 387 4.31 80.56 21.81
CA ASP A 387 3.77 81.30 22.96
C ASP A 387 4.78 82.29 23.56
N ARG A 388 6.08 81.94 23.59
CA ARG A 388 7.18 82.84 23.99
C ARG A 388 7.28 84.06 23.07
N ASP A 389 7.26 83.86 21.76
CA ASP A 389 7.32 84.93 20.77
C ASP A 389 6.10 85.87 20.87
N ARG A 390 4.95 85.33 21.27
CA ARG A 390 3.73 86.11 21.52
C ARG A 390 3.87 86.98 22.77
N HIS A 391 4.39 86.43 23.87
CA HIS A 391 4.64 87.17 25.11
C HIS A 391 5.66 88.32 24.93
N ALA A 392 6.77 88.08 24.22
CA ALA A 392 7.79 89.11 23.95
C ALA A 392 7.30 90.27 23.06
N ARG A 393 6.26 90.05 22.24
CA ARG A 393 5.59 91.11 21.47
C ARG A 393 4.72 91.98 22.38
N LEU A 394 3.93 91.37 23.25
CA LEU A 394 3.03 92.07 24.18
C LEU A 394 3.79 92.93 25.22
N GLN A 395 4.98 92.51 25.67
CA GLN A 395 5.81 93.31 26.59
C GLN A 395 6.32 94.63 25.98
N ARG A 396 6.62 94.63 24.66
CA ARG A 396 7.04 95.85 23.96
C ARG A 396 5.90 96.87 23.88
N GLU A 397 4.68 96.41 23.66
CA GLU A 397 3.48 97.27 23.65
C GLU A 397 3.17 97.88 25.03
N GLN A 398 3.46 97.17 26.13
CA GLN A 398 3.28 97.68 27.49
C GLN A 398 4.23 98.86 27.82
N ALA A 399 5.48 98.80 27.36
CA ALA A 399 6.47 99.84 27.61
C ALA A 399 6.10 101.18 26.94
N GLU A 400 5.52 101.13 25.73
CA GLU A 400 5.03 102.31 25.02
C GLU A 400 3.82 102.97 25.71
N HIS A 401 2.96 102.17 26.36
CA HIS A 401 1.77 102.65 27.04
C HIS A 401 2.07 103.37 28.38
N ALA A 402 3.17 102.99 29.05
CA ALA A 402 3.57 103.56 30.34
C ALA A 402 4.05 105.03 30.26
N ALA A 403 4.50 105.50 29.08
CA ALA A 403 5.04 106.85 28.89
C ALA A 403 4.02 108.00 29.03
N ARG A 404 2.71 107.71 29.15
CA ARG A 404 1.60 108.69 29.20
C ARG A 404 1.02 108.98 30.61
N ALA A 405 1.71 108.57 31.68
CA ALA A 405 1.18 108.53 33.06
C ALA A 405 0.91 109.90 33.74
N GLY A 406 1.59 110.98 33.34
CA GLY A 406 1.53 112.28 34.04
C GLY A 406 0.21 113.04 33.90
N GLU A 407 -0.60 112.73 32.88
CA GLU A 407 -1.85 113.44 32.58
C GLU A 407 -3.07 112.91 33.38
N VAL A 408 -2.91 111.79 34.11
CA VAL A 408 -3.99 111.08 34.80
C VAL A 408 -4.08 111.44 36.31
N GLU A 409 -2.99 111.93 36.92
CA GLU A 409 -2.93 112.23 38.37
C GLU A 409 -3.86 113.39 38.77
N THR A 410 -3.97 114.42 37.94
CA THR A 410 -4.88 115.57 38.17
C THR A 410 -6.37 115.20 38.11
N CYS A 411 -6.70 114.04 37.51
CA CYS A 411 -8.06 113.50 37.54
C CYS A 411 -8.38 112.74 38.85
N ARG A 412 -7.36 112.30 39.61
CA ARG A 412 -7.53 111.48 40.85
C ARG A 412 -8.03 112.27 42.06
N GLU A 413 -7.59 113.51 42.22
CA GLU A 413 -7.95 114.33 43.38
C GLU A 413 -9.44 114.69 43.42
N ARG A 414 -10.04 115.00 42.26
CA ARG A 414 -11.49 115.28 42.12
C ARG A 414 -12.37 114.04 42.32
N ALA A 415 -11.86 112.84 42.06
CA ALA A 415 -12.57 111.59 42.31
C ALA A 415 -12.56 111.17 43.80
N GLY A 416 -11.62 111.65 44.61
CA GLY A 416 -11.45 111.24 46.02
C GLY A 416 -12.61 111.58 46.96
N LEU A 417 -13.32 112.68 46.71
CA LEU A 417 -14.51 113.08 47.48
C LEU A 417 -15.76 112.28 47.08
N ALA A 418 -15.91 111.94 45.79
CA ALA A 418 -16.93 111.00 45.30
C ALA A 418 -16.69 109.56 45.80
N ARG A 419 -15.41 109.16 45.95
CA ARG A 419 -15.01 107.82 46.41
C ARG A 419 -15.39 107.50 47.85
N ARG A 420 -15.63 108.48 48.74
CA ARG A 420 -16.11 108.18 50.10
C ARG A 420 -17.57 107.76 50.12
N ALA A 421 -18.40 108.32 49.23
CA ALA A 421 -19.74 107.83 48.95
C ALA A 421 -19.68 106.44 48.27
N ALA A 422 -18.70 106.22 47.37
CA ALA A 422 -18.47 104.93 46.72
C ALA A 422 -17.96 103.79 47.64
N ARG A 423 -17.44 104.09 48.84
CA ARG A 423 -16.94 103.05 49.79
C ARG A 423 -18.04 102.28 50.50
N CYS A 424 -19.24 102.86 50.63
CA CYS A 424 -20.45 102.12 51.02
C CYS A 424 -21.13 101.45 49.81
N GLU A 425 -20.85 101.94 48.61
CA GLU A 425 -21.38 101.43 47.34
C GLU A 425 -20.82 100.03 47.00
N GLY A 426 -19.57 99.71 47.35
CA GLY A 426 -18.98 98.37 47.12
C GLY A 426 -19.65 97.23 47.90
N PRO A 427 -19.80 97.31 49.23
CA PRO A 427 -20.55 96.34 50.02
C PRO A 427 -22.04 96.25 49.66
N LEU A 428 -22.66 97.37 49.30
CA LEU A 428 -24.04 97.41 48.79
C LEU A 428 -24.17 96.75 47.40
N ASN A 429 -23.27 97.07 46.46
CA ASN A 429 -23.21 96.46 45.12
C ASN A 429 -22.79 94.99 45.17
N THR A 430 -21.96 94.55 46.12
CA THR A 430 -21.63 93.12 46.29
C THR A 430 -22.81 92.33 46.87
N SER A 431 -23.60 92.93 47.77
CA SER A 431 -24.89 92.36 48.20
C SER A 431 -25.93 92.35 47.07
N GLU A 432 -26.01 93.40 46.24
CA GLU A 432 -26.91 93.45 45.09
C GLU A 432 -26.48 92.54 43.93
N THR A 433 -25.17 92.39 43.67
CA THR A 433 -24.65 91.44 42.67
C THR A 433 -24.74 89.99 43.15
N ALA A 434 -24.52 89.70 44.44
CA ALA A 434 -24.79 88.39 45.02
C ALA A 434 -26.29 88.06 45.01
N ARG A 435 -27.16 89.07 45.19
CA ARG A 435 -28.61 88.93 44.99
C ARG A 435 -28.94 88.64 43.53
N ALA A 436 -28.35 89.38 42.59
CA ALA A 436 -28.54 89.16 41.16
C ALA A 436 -28.01 87.78 40.71
N ARG A 437 -26.92 87.28 41.31
CA ARG A 437 -26.40 85.91 41.08
C ARG A 437 -27.30 84.85 41.68
N LEU A 438 -27.87 85.07 42.86
CA LEU A 438 -28.88 84.19 43.45
C LEU A 438 -30.16 84.17 42.60
N GLU A 439 -30.59 85.33 42.10
CA GLU A 439 -31.71 85.46 41.16
C GLU A 439 -31.39 84.75 39.83
N ALA A 440 -30.20 84.94 39.26
CA ALA A 440 -29.76 84.26 38.04
C ALA A 440 -29.57 82.74 38.21
N ALA A 441 -29.03 82.26 39.34
CA ALA A 441 -28.93 80.83 39.64
C ALA A 441 -30.31 80.22 39.93
N SER A 442 -31.23 80.99 40.52
CA SER A 442 -32.63 80.59 40.71
C SER A 442 -33.38 80.54 39.39
N ASP A 443 -33.13 81.49 38.49
CA ASP A 443 -33.69 81.52 37.14
C ASP A 443 -33.07 80.42 36.27
N GLY A 444 -31.76 80.14 36.40
CA GLY A 444 -31.06 79.04 35.73
C GLY A 444 -31.53 77.66 36.19
N TRP A 445 -31.74 77.46 37.50
CA TRP A 445 -32.42 76.26 38.03
C TRP A 445 -33.85 76.15 37.50
N ARG A 446 -34.61 77.25 37.48
CA ARG A 446 -35.98 77.25 36.94
C ARG A 446 -36.01 76.95 35.44
N GLN A 447 -35.06 77.45 34.68
CA GLN A 447 -34.93 77.17 33.26
C GLN A 447 -34.56 75.70 33.02
N GLN A 448 -33.54 75.18 33.71
CA GLN A 448 -33.15 73.76 33.60
C GLN A 448 -34.27 72.82 34.08
N ALA A 449 -34.96 73.15 35.17
CA ALA A 449 -36.11 72.37 35.65
C ALA A 449 -37.33 72.45 34.72
N ALA A 450 -37.51 73.57 34.00
CA ALA A 450 -38.59 73.74 33.01
C ALA A 450 -38.28 73.08 31.65
N GLU A 451 -37.02 73.07 31.24
CA GLU A 451 -36.53 72.42 30.02
C GLU A 451 -36.56 70.88 30.13
N GLN A 452 -36.52 70.34 31.36
CA GLN A 452 -36.51 68.90 31.63
C GLN A 452 -37.88 68.38 32.10
N SER A 453 -38.94 68.70 31.34
CA SER A 453 -40.34 68.34 31.66
C SER A 453 -40.63 66.83 31.70
N ASP A 454 -39.73 66.00 31.18
CA ASP A 454 -39.88 64.55 31.08
C ASP A 454 -39.51 63.79 32.37
N LEU A 455 -38.97 64.48 33.38
CA LEU A 455 -38.60 63.91 34.69
C LEU A 455 -39.72 64.07 35.74
N SER A 456 -40.94 63.63 35.42
CA SER A 456 -42.13 63.77 36.27
C SER A 456 -42.05 63.08 37.64
N ASP A 457 -41.14 62.12 37.78
CA ASP A 457 -41.03 61.25 38.96
C ASP A 457 -40.13 61.82 40.06
N VAL A 458 -39.41 62.92 39.80
CA VAL A 458 -38.54 63.58 40.77
C VAL A 458 -39.22 64.85 41.30
N PRO A 459 -39.37 65.02 42.62
CA PRO A 459 -39.99 66.22 43.18
C PRO A 459 -39.06 67.43 42.97
N LEU A 460 -39.38 68.29 42.00
CA LEU A 460 -38.64 69.51 41.70
C LEU A 460 -39.30 70.73 42.38
N PRO A 461 -38.66 71.36 43.37
CA PRO A 461 -39.22 72.54 44.04
C PRO A 461 -39.26 73.75 43.09
N GLN A 462 -40.45 74.35 42.96
CA GLN A 462 -40.71 75.48 42.05
C GLN A 462 -40.34 76.86 42.64
N ARG A 463 -40.19 76.94 43.95
CA ARG A 463 -39.83 78.17 44.67
C ARG A 463 -38.94 77.85 45.87
N PHE A 464 -37.85 78.60 45.98
CA PHE A 464 -37.04 78.64 47.19
C PHE A 464 -37.36 79.93 47.93
N GLU A 465 -37.82 79.83 49.18
CA GLU A 465 -38.11 81.02 49.99
C GLU A 465 -36.83 81.84 50.21
N ALA A 466 -36.95 83.15 50.02
CA ALA A 466 -35.89 84.12 50.26
C ALA A 466 -35.55 84.17 51.76
N CYS A 467 -34.26 84.24 52.09
CA CYS A 467 -33.78 84.22 53.48
C CYS A 467 -34.46 85.29 54.36
N GLY A 468 -35.40 84.84 55.19
CA GLY A 468 -35.92 85.57 56.35
C GLY A 468 -34.85 85.68 57.43
N GLY A 469 -34.90 86.73 58.23
CA GLY A 469 -33.77 87.23 59.03
C GLY A 469 -33.19 86.25 60.07
N HIS A 470 -31.88 86.44 60.27
CA HIS A 470 -31.01 86.00 61.38
C HIS A 470 -31.03 84.50 61.76
N SER A 471 -29.89 83.86 61.47
CA SER A 471 -29.38 82.58 62.01
C SER A 471 -30.11 81.27 61.64
N ASP A 472 -30.19 80.96 60.35
CA ASP A 472 -30.36 79.56 59.90
C ASP A 472 -29.14 79.13 59.07
N GLU A 473 -28.21 78.42 59.71
CA GLU A 473 -27.09 77.73 59.04
C GLU A 473 -27.52 76.40 58.38
N ALA A 474 -28.77 75.98 58.57
CA ALA A 474 -29.29 74.70 58.07
C ALA A 474 -29.80 74.79 56.63
N GLU A 475 -29.39 73.84 55.77
CA GLU A 475 -29.97 73.64 54.45
C GLU A 475 -31.49 73.34 54.56
N PRO A 476 -32.37 74.00 53.78
CA PRO A 476 -33.79 73.68 53.75
C PRO A 476 -34.02 72.20 53.41
N THR A 477 -34.86 71.49 54.16
CA THR A 477 -35.18 70.06 53.97
C THR A 477 -35.58 69.72 52.53
N ALA A 478 -36.31 70.62 51.86
CA ALA A 478 -36.71 70.46 50.46
C ALA A 478 -35.53 70.35 49.46
N ILE A 479 -34.39 71.01 49.73
CA ILE A 479 -33.17 70.92 48.89
C ILE A 479 -32.50 69.55 49.07
N ALA A 480 -32.42 69.09 50.32
CA ALA A 480 -31.82 67.79 50.65
C ALA A 480 -32.63 66.63 50.04
N ASP A 481 -33.96 66.68 50.12
CA ASP A 481 -34.85 65.65 49.55
C ASP A 481 -34.75 65.60 48.02
N THR A 482 -34.67 66.76 47.35
CA THR A 482 -34.50 66.85 45.88
C THR A 482 -33.15 66.27 45.44
N ARG A 483 -32.07 66.56 46.19
CA ARG A 483 -30.72 66.03 45.90
C ARG A 483 -30.68 64.50 46.02
N ALA A 484 -31.33 63.94 47.05
CA ALA A 484 -31.42 62.49 47.24
C ALA A 484 -32.22 61.80 46.12
N ALA A 485 -33.37 62.37 45.73
CA ALA A 485 -34.20 61.82 44.65
C ALA A 485 -33.50 61.85 43.27
N LEU A 486 -32.75 62.91 42.95
CA LEU A 486 -31.95 62.98 41.73
C LEU A 486 -30.83 61.93 41.71
N ALA A 487 -30.18 61.68 42.86
CA ALA A 487 -29.12 60.66 42.97
C ALA A 487 -29.66 59.24 42.79
N GLU A 488 -30.83 58.93 43.37
CA GLU A 488 -31.49 57.64 43.19
C GLU A 488 -31.92 57.41 41.72
N ALA A 489 -32.54 58.42 41.10
CA ALA A 489 -32.96 58.36 39.70
C ALA A 489 -31.77 58.20 38.73
N LEU A 490 -30.63 58.86 39.00
CA LEU A 490 -29.40 58.67 38.23
C LEU A 490 -28.88 57.24 38.34
N GLY A 491 -28.85 56.68 39.55
CA GLY A 491 -28.43 55.30 39.80
C GLY A 491 -29.29 54.28 39.06
N GLN A 492 -30.62 54.45 39.09
CA GLN A 492 -31.55 53.58 38.38
C GLN A 492 -31.39 53.67 36.84
N ALA A 493 -31.19 54.86 36.29
CA ALA A 493 -30.98 55.08 34.86
C ALA A 493 -29.65 54.47 34.37
N GLN A 494 -28.56 54.66 35.13
CA GLN A 494 -27.25 54.09 34.82
C GLN A 494 -27.23 52.56 34.92
N GLN A 495 -27.84 51.99 35.95
CA GLN A 495 -27.95 50.53 36.12
C GLN A 495 -28.78 49.90 34.99
N SER A 496 -29.90 50.52 34.62
CA SER A 496 -30.76 50.03 33.54
C SER A 496 -30.10 50.17 32.17
N SER A 497 -29.34 51.25 31.93
CA SER A 497 -28.57 51.42 30.69
C SER A 497 -27.43 50.39 30.57
N GLY A 498 -26.70 50.13 31.67
CA GLY A 498 -25.64 49.12 31.71
C GLY A 498 -26.14 47.68 31.48
N ALA A 499 -27.33 47.34 32.00
CA ALA A 499 -27.96 46.04 31.75
C ALA A 499 -28.36 45.80 30.28
N LEU A 500 -28.53 46.86 29.49
CA LEU A 500 -28.92 46.77 28.08
C LEU A 500 -27.71 46.67 27.13
N THR A 501 -26.48 46.93 27.59
CA THR A 501 -25.29 46.95 26.72
C THR A 501 -25.03 45.60 26.04
N GLU A 502 -25.08 44.50 26.79
CA GLU A 502 -24.92 43.14 26.22
C GLU A 502 -26.03 42.77 25.23
N LEU A 503 -27.24 43.32 25.42
CA LEU A 503 -28.39 43.06 24.55
C LEU A 503 -28.33 43.87 23.25
N VAL A 504 -27.62 45.00 23.21
CA VAL A 504 -27.33 45.75 21.98
C VAL A 504 -26.39 44.94 21.07
N GLU A 505 -25.34 44.35 21.63
CA GLU A 505 -24.43 43.47 20.88
C GLU A 505 -25.16 42.24 20.35
N LEU A 506 -26.01 41.63 21.19
CA LEU A 506 -26.86 40.52 20.79
C LEU A 506 -27.77 40.90 19.61
N GLU A 507 -28.48 42.03 19.69
CA GLU A 507 -29.38 42.55 18.63
C GLU A 507 -28.66 42.76 17.30
N GLN A 508 -27.41 43.27 17.31
CA GLN A 508 -26.59 43.42 16.11
C GLN A 508 -26.20 42.07 15.49
N SER A 509 -25.93 41.06 16.33
CA SER A 509 -25.53 39.72 15.88
C SER A 509 -26.66 38.89 15.24
N LEU A 510 -27.94 39.18 15.56
CA LEU A 510 -29.09 38.38 15.09
C LEU A 510 -29.20 38.34 13.55
N THR A 511 -28.86 39.44 12.88
CA THR A 511 -28.90 39.52 11.41
C THR A 511 -27.89 38.56 10.77
N GLY A 512 -26.66 38.51 11.29
CA GLY A 512 -25.64 37.56 10.82
C GLY A 512 -26.04 36.11 11.08
N ARG A 513 -26.64 35.83 12.24
CA ARG A 513 -27.12 34.48 12.58
C ARG A 513 -28.26 34.02 11.68
N ARG A 514 -29.15 34.92 11.25
CA ARG A 514 -30.21 34.60 10.25
C ARG A 514 -29.60 34.22 8.91
N THR A 515 -28.64 35.01 8.41
CA THR A 515 -27.96 34.70 7.14
C THR A 515 -27.17 33.40 7.21
N ASP A 516 -26.57 33.07 8.36
CA ASP A 516 -25.87 31.80 8.56
C ASP A 516 -26.83 30.61 8.52
N ILE A 517 -28.02 30.72 9.13
CA ILE A 517 -29.06 29.68 9.09
C ILE A 517 -29.58 29.50 7.66
N GLU A 518 -29.83 30.58 6.91
CA GLU A 518 -30.25 30.52 5.50
C GLU A 518 -29.19 29.82 4.64
N ALA A 519 -27.90 30.17 4.80
CA ALA A 519 -26.81 29.51 4.09
C ALA A 519 -26.70 28.01 4.43
N GLN A 520 -26.93 27.62 5.69
CA GLN A 520 -26.96 26.22 6.10
C GLN A 520 -28.17 25.48 5.49
N GLN A 521 -29.33 26.13 5.38
CA GLN A 521 -30.51 25.56 4.72
C GLN A 521 -30.28 25.32 3.23
N ASP A 522 -29.66 26.27 2.53
CA ASP A 522 -29.28 26.12 1.12
C ASP A 522 -28.29 24.95 0.93
N GLN A 523 -27.32 24.81 1.84
CA GLN A 523 -26.41 23.68 1.84
C GLN A 523 -27.14 22.34 2.07
N ALA A 524 -28.12 22.30 2.97
CA ALA A 524 -28.93 21.11 3.23
C ALA A 524 -29.80 20.72 2.02
N ALA A 525 -30.33 21.70 1.29
CA ALA A 525 -31.08 21.49 0.05
C ALA A 525 -30.17 20.91 -1.05
N SER A 526 -28.98 21.48 -1.26
CA SER A 526 -28.00 20.98 -2.23
C SER A 526 -27.56 19.54 -1.93
N LEU A 527 -27.32 19.20 -0.66
CA LEU A 527 -27.03 17.82 -0.24
C LEU A 527 -28.20 16.88 -0.52
N GLY A 528 -29.45 17.36 -0.39
CA GLY A 528 -30.65 16.60 -0.72
C GLY A 528 -30.74 16.26 -2.21
N GLU A 529 -30.43 17.21 -3.09
CA GLU A 529 -30.39 16.98 -4.54
C GLU A 529 -29.30 15.98 -4.94
N GLN A 530 -28.10 16.11 -4.37
CA GLN A 530 -26.99 15.17 -4.59
C GLN A 530 -27.36 13.74 -4.14
N LEU A 531 -28.00 13.61 -2.98
CA LEU A 531 -28.49 12.32 -2.48
C LEU A 531 -29.56 11.70 -3.39
N ALA A 532 -30.46 12.52 -3.95
CA ALA A 532 -31.47 12.03 -4.87
C ALA A 532 -30.84 11.48 -6.17
N ALA A 533 -29.88 12.22 -6.74
CA ALA A 533 -29.13 11.78 -7.92
C ALA A 533 -28.36 10.48 -7.66
N LEU A 534 -27.58 10.40 -6.57
CA LEU A 534 -26.82 9.20 -6.22
C LEU A 534 -27.70 7.97 -5.97
N ARG A 535 -28.89 8.16 -5.36
CA ARG A 535 -29.85 7.07 -5.16
C ARG A 535 -30.37 6.54 -6.49
N GLN A 536 -30.67 7.44 -7.44
CA GLN A 536 -31.09 7.05 -8.78
C GLN A 536 -29.97 6.30 -9.51
N ASP A 537 -28.74 6.80 -9.47
CA ASP A 537 -27.58 6.16 -10.09
C ASP A 537 -27.34 4.74 -9.52
N ARG A 538 -27.44 4.58 -8.20
CA ARG A 538 -27.35 3.27 -7.54
C ARG A 538 -28.44 2.33 -8.03
N ASP A 539 -29.69 2.78 -8.13
CA ASP A 539 -30.80 1.94 -8.57
C ASP A 539 -30.64 1.52 -10.04
N ASP A 540 -30.12 2.41 -10.89
CA ASP A 540 -29.77 2.10 -12.29
C ASP A 540 -28.60 1.10 -12.39
N LEU A 541 -27.59 1.19 -11.53
CA LEU A 541 -26.49 0.22 -11.44
C LEU A 541 -26.99 -1.16 -11.01
N VAL A 542 -27.88 -1.22 -10.02
CA VAL A 542 -28.50 -2.47 -9.56
C VAL A 542 -29.32 -3.11 -10.68
N ARG A 543 -30.15 -2.33 -11.39
CA ARG A 543 -30.92 -2.84 -12.54
C ARG A 543 -30.01 -3.42 -13.63
N ARG A 544 -28.95 -2.69 -14.02
CA ARG A 544 -27.99 -3.16 -15.04
C ARG A 544 -27.25 -4.44 -14.61
N ARG A 545 -27.00 -4.60 -13.31
CA ARG A 545 -26.43 -5.83 -12.76
C ARG A 545 -27.41 -7.00 -12.91
N GLU A 546 -28.68 -6.79 -12.55
CA GLU A 546 -29.73 -7.81 -12.68
C GLU A 546 -29.90 -8.24 -14.15
N GLU A 547 -29.89 -7.29 -15.08
CA GLU A 547 -29.90 -7.56 -16.52
C GLU A 547 -28.70 -8.43 -16.96
N ALA A 548 -27.49 -8.07 -16.53
CA ALA A 548 -26.28 -8.82 -16.86
C ALA A 548 -26.25 -10.24 -16.26
N VAL A 549 -26.74 -10.41 -15.03
CA VAL A 549 -26.87 -11.73 -14.39
C VAL A 549 -27.90 -12.58 -15.11
N THR A 550 -29.05 -12.01 -15.48
CA THR A 550 -30.09 -12.72 -16.22
C THR A 550 -29.57 -13.19 -17.59
N GLU A 551 -28.89 -12.32 -18.35
CA GLU A 551 -28.27 -12.70 -19.63
C GLU A 551 -27.20 -13.81 -19.45
N ALA A 552 -26.43 -13.76 -18.35
CA ALA A 552 -25.45 -14.80 -18.03
C ALA A 552 -26.10 -16.15 -17.70
N GLU A 553 -27.25 -16.14 -17.02
CA GLU A 553 -28.04 -17.33 -16.71
C GLU A 553 -28.68 -17.95 -17.97
N GLU A 554 -29.19 -17.13 -18.89
CA GLU A 554 -29.72 -17.60 -20.19
C GLU A 554 -28.65 -18.33 -21.02
N LEU A 555 -27.39 -17.87 -20.94
CA LEU A 555 -26.25 -18.50 -21.62
C LEU A 555 -25.71 -19.74 -20.90
N ALA A 556 -26.12 -20.01 -19.67
CA ALA A 556 -25.54 -21.06 -18.84
C ALA A 556 -25.70 -22.44 -19.47
N ALA A 557 -26.89 -22.79 -19.94
CA ALA A 557 -27.16 -24.09 -20.55
C ALA A 557 -26.28 -24.36 -21.79
N THR A 558 -26.11 -23.36 -22.66
CA THR A 558 -25.28 -23.48 -23.87
C THR A 558 -23.79 -23.54 -23.53
N ALA A 559 -23.36 -22.79 -22.52
CA ALA A 559 -21.97 -22.79 -22.04
C ALA A 559 -21.59 -24.12 -21.37
N ASP A 560 -22.47 -24.66 -20.52
CA ASP A 560 -22.25 -25.91 -19.79
C ASP A 560 -22.25 -27.12 -20.76
N GLY A 561 -22.88 -27.00 -21.93
CA GLY A 561 -22.87 -28.01 -23.01
C GLY A 561 -21.60 -28.05 -23.88
N LEU A 562 -20.59 -27.20 -23.62
CA LEU A 562 -19.34 -27.20 -24.39
C LEU A 562 -18.59 -28.55 -24.41
N PRO A 563 -18.48 -29.31 -23.29
CA PRO A 563 -17.83 -30.63 -23.31
C PRO A 563 -18.53 -31.61 -24.25
N ASP A 564 -19.87 -31.62 -24.22
CA ASP A 564 -20.69 -32.50 -25.06
C ASP A 564 -20.57 -32.10 -26.54
N ALA A 565 -20.56 -30.81 -26.84
CA ALA A 565 -20.35 -30.31 -28.20
C ALA A 565 -18.95 -30.70 -28.75
N ARG A 566 -17.90 -30.61 -27.93
CA ARG A 566 -16.53 -31.04 -28.31
C ARG A 566 -16.44 -32.55 -28.53
N ALA A 567 -17.11 -33.34 -27.69
CA ALA A 567 -17.19 -34.80 -27.88
C ALA A 567 -17.91 -35.15 -29.19
N ALA A 568 -19.01 -34.46 -29.49
CA ALA A 568 -19.74 -34.61 -30.76
C ALA A 568 -18.89 -34.22 -31.97
N GLN A 569 -18.11 -33.13 -31.89
CA GLN A 569 -17.19 -32.70 -32.95
C GLN A 569 -16.11 -33.76 -33.21
N GLN A 570 -15.48 -34.29 -32.17
CA GLN A 570 -14.45 -35.34 -32.31
C GLN A 570 -15.03 -36.61 -32.95
N ALA A 571 -16.23 -37.02 -32.52
CA ALA A 571 -16.91 -38.17 -33.09
C ALA A 571 -17.31 -37.95 -34.56
N ALA A 572 -17.81 -36.77 -34.91
CA ALA A 572 -18.17 -36.42 -36.28
C ALA A 572 -16.95 -36.31 -37.20
N ALA A 573 -15.83 -35.75 -36.72
CA ALA A 573 -14.56 -35.69 -37.44
C ALA A 573 -13.98 -37.09 -37.72
N ALA A 574 -14.04 -37.99 -36.72
CA ALA A 574 -13.62 -39.38 -36.90
C ALA A 574 -14.48 -40.11 -37.94
N ARG A 575 -15.80 -39.91 -37.93
CA ARG A 575 -16.72 -40.47 -38.94
C ARG A 575 -16.46 -39.91 -40.33
N LEU A 576 -16.16 -38.62 -40.46
CA LEU A 576 -15.78 -38.00 -41.74
C LEU A 576 -14.49 -38.60 -42.30
N GLN A 577 -13.46 -38.78 -41.46
CA GLN A 577 -12.22 -39.42 -41.89
C GLN A 577 -12.46 -40.85 -42.38
N ALA A 578 -13.28 -41.61 -41.66
CA ALA A 578 -13.66 -42.96 -42.06
C ALA A 578 -14.48 -42.99 -43.36
N ALA A 579 -15.42 -42.06 -43.56
CA ALA A 579 -16.24 -41.98 -44.77
C ALA A 579 -15.39 -41.63 -46.02
N LEU A 580 -14.47 -40.67 -45.91
CA LEU A 580 -13.55 -40.32 -47.01
C LEU A 580 -12.58 -41.47 -47.32
N ALA A 581 -12.08 -42.16 -46.29
CA ALA A 581 -11.25 -43.35 -46.47
C ALA A 581 -12.03 -44.48 -47.15
N ALA A 582 -13.31 -44.68 -46.81
CA ALA A 582 -14.17 -45.65 -47.46
C ALA A 582 -14.42 -45.32 -48.95
N GLU A 583 -14.56 -44.04 -49.31
CA GLU A 583 -14.70 -43.63 -50.71
C GLU A 583 -13.42 -43.89 -51.53
N ASP A 584 -12.25 -43.56 -50.98
CA ASP A 584 -10.95 -43.93 -51.57
C ASP A 584 -10.81 -45.47 -51.64
N ASP A 585 -11.30 -46.16 -50.61
CA ASP A 585 -11.33 -47.62 -50.54
C ASP A 585 -12.24 -48.27 -51.59
N GLN A 586 -13.33 -47.63 -51.96
CA GLN A 586 -14.12 -48.08 -53.09
C GLN A 586 -13.36 -47.92 -54.41
N GLN A 587 -12.67 -46.79 -54.60
CA GLN A 587 -11.96 -46.50 -55.84
C GLN A 587 -10.80 -47.45 -56.09
N THR A 588 -9.88 -47.66 -55.14
CA THR A 588 -8.77 -48.61 -55.40
C THR A 588 -9.21 -50.07 -55.33
N LEU A 589 -10.37 -50.42 -54.76
CA LEU A 589 -10.91 -51.78 -54.89
C LEU A 589 -11.34 -52.04 -56.34
N ALA A 590 -11.95 -51.04 -56.99
CA ALA A 590 -12.29 -51.13 -58.40
C ALA A 590 -11.02 -51.30 -59.27
N LEU A 591 -9.94 -50.55 -58.97
CA LEU A 591 -8.66 -50.71 -59.66
C LEU A 591 -8.00 -52.07 -59.40
N ALA A 592 -8.01 -52.54 -58.15
CA ALA A 592 -7.43 -53.84 -57.78
C ALA A 592 -8.18 -55.00 -58.44
N ARG A 593 -9.52 -54.94 -58.51
CA ARG A 593 -10.33 -55.94 -59.23
C ARG A 593 -10.00 -55.97 -60.72
N GLY A 594 -9.77 -54.82 -61.34
CA GLY A 594 -9.30 -54.76 -62.72
C GLY A 594 -7.95 -55.47 -62.91
N ALA A 595 -6.98 -55.22 -62.00
CA ALA A 595 -5.68 -55.89 -62.04
C ALA A 595 -5.76 -57.41 -61.75
N GLU A 596 -6.66 -57.84 -60.88
CA GLU A 596 -6.94 -59.26 -60.62
C GLU A 596 -7.52 -59.94 -61.86
N ASP A 597 -8.47 -59.31 -62.55
CA ASP A 597 -9.05 -59.84 -63.79
C ASP A 597 -7.99 -59.99 -64.89
N GLU A 598 -7.11 -59.00 -65.06
CA GLU A 598 -5.98 -59.07 -65.99
C GLU A 598 -4.99 -60.19 -65.63
N ALA A 599 -4.59 -60.28 -64.35
CA ALA A 599 -3.67 -61.31 -63.87
C ALA A 599 -4.28 -62.72 -63.98
N ARG A 600 -5.61 -62.85 -63.81
CA ARG A 600 -6.33 -64.12 -63.97
C ARG A 600 -6.30 -64.60 -65.41
N LEU A 601 -6.60 -63.73 -66.37
CA LEU A 601 -6.53 -64.04 -67.79
C LEU A 601 -5.09 -64.42 -68.21
N ALA A 602 -4.08 -63.70 -67.72
CA ALA A 602 -2.68 -64.01 -67.99
C ALA A 602 -2.25 -65.37 -67.40
N ALA A 603 -2.68 -65.69 -66.17
CA ALA A 603 -2.40 -66.97 -65.53
C ALA A 603 -3.12 -68.15 -66.22
N GLU A 604 -4.37 -67.97 -66.64
CA GLU A 604 -5.13 -68.96 -67.42
C GLU A 604 -4.45 -69.23 -68.76
N SER A 605 -4.04 -68.18 -69.49
CA SER A 605 -3.31 -68.31 -70.76
C SER A 605 -1.98 -69.06 -70.57
N ALA A 606 -1.15 -68.64 -69.60
CA ALA A 606 0.14 -69.27 -69.33
C ALA A 606 0.00 -70.74 -68.89
N THR A 607 -1.05 -71.06 -68.12
CA THR A 607 -1.35 -72.44 -67.70
C THR A 607 -1.79 -73.30 -68.88
N ALA A 608 -2.63 -72.76 -69.77
CA ALA A 608 -3.04 -73.45 -70.99
C ALA A 608 -1.87 -73.69 -71.94
N GLU A 609 -0.97 -72.70 -72.09
CA GLU A 609 0.26 -72.83 -72.88
C GLU A 609 1.21 -73.88 -72.32
N HIS A 610 1.45 -73.87 -71.01
CA HIS A 610 2.26 -74.90 -70.34
C HIS A 610 1.63 -76.30 -70.47
N ALA A 611 0.31 -76.44 -70.26
CA ALA A 611 -0.38 -77.72 -70.39
C ALA A 611 -0.32 -78.25 -71.84
N ALA A 612 -0.51 -77.38 -72.83
CA ALA A 612 -0.39 -77.74 -74.25
C ALA A 612 1.05 -78.12 -74.63
N ALA A 613 2.06 -77.40 -74.13
CA ALA A 613 3.47 -77.73 -74.34
C ALA A 613 3.84 -79.07 -73.68
N ARG A 614 3.37 -79.33 -72.45
CA ARG A 614 3.60 -80.59 -71.73
C ARG A 614 2.94 -81.78 -72.42
N ALA A 615 1.71 -81.62 -72.92
CA ALA A 615 1.04 -82.68 -73.68
C ALA A 615 1.81 -83.01 -74.97
N ARG A 616 2.22 -81.99 -75.75
CA ARG A 616 3.03 -82.19 -76.95
C ARG A 616 4.40 -82.83 -76.66
N TRP A 617 5.03 -82.48 -75.53
CA TRP A 617 6.29 -83.11 -75.11
C TRP A 617 6.09 -84.59 -74.71
N LEU A 618 5.04 -84.91 -73.94
CA LEU A 618 4.71 -86.30 -73.58
C LEU A 618 4.40 -87.17 -74.81
N ASP A 619 3.68 -86.62 -75.79
CA ASP A 619 3.42 -87.30 -77.07
C ASP A 619 4.71 -87.51 -77.89
N GLY A 620 5.67 -86.58 -77.78
CA GLY A 620 6.98 -86.63 -78.45
C GLY A 620 8.05 -87.48 -77.74
N LEU A 621 7.85 -87.85 -76.47
CA LEU A 621 8.84 -88.51 -75.62
C LEU A 621 9.29 -89.88 -76.17
N ALA A 622 8.37 -90.62 -76.79
CA ALA A 622 8.68 -91.88 -77.46
C ALA A 622 9.63 -91.67 -78.66
N GLY A 623 9.52 -90.55 -79.36
CA GLY A 623 10.42 -90.16 -80.46
C GLY A 623 11.80 -89.71 -79.97
N GLU A 624 11.85 -89.02 -78.83
CA GLU A 624 13.11 -88.58 -78.20
C GLU A 624 13.93 -89.79 -77.69
N VAL A 625 13.30 -90.73 -76.99
CA VAL A 625 13.95 -91.99 -76.55
C VAL A 625 14.32 -92.88 -77.74
N ALA A 626 13.53 -92.87 -78.81
CA ALA A 626 13.85 -93.61 -80.03
C ALA A 626 15.07 -93.04 -80.78
N ALA A 627 15.31 -91.73 -80.71
CA ALA A 627 16.48 -91.09 -81.32
C ALA A 627 17.81 -91.50 -80.65
N GLU A 628 17.79 -91.96 -79.40
CA GLU A 628 18.96 -92.43 -78.66
C GLU A 628 19.26 -93.94 -78.84
N LEU A 629 18.45 -94.66 -79.63
CA LEU A 629 18.63 -96.09 -79.87
C LEU A 629 19.80 -96.35 -80.84
N ALA A 630 20.86 -96.99 -80.34
CA ALA A 630 21.99 -97.46 -81.14
C ALA A 630 21.83 -98.95 -81.49
N PRO A 631 22.13 -99.39 -82.73
CA PRO A 631 22.02 -100.79 -83.15
C PRO A 631 22.83 -101.72 -82.24
N GLY A 632 22.17 -102.74 -81.68
CA GLY A 632 22.79 -103.79 -80.84
C GLY A 632 22.97 -103.45 -79.35
N ARG A 633 22.45 -102.33 -78.85
CA ARG A 633 22.36 -102.05 -77.40
C ARG A 633 20.93 -102.32 -76.89
N PRO A 634 20.76 -102.88 -75.68
CA PRO A 634 19.43 -103.08 -75.10
C PRO A 634 18.76 -101.74 -74.81
N CYS A 635 17.50 -101.60 -75.22
CA CYS A 635 16.70 -100.41 -74.98
C CYS A 635 16.54 -100.14 -73.46
N PRO A 636 16.71 -98.90 -73.00
CA PRO A 636 16.60 -98.56 -71.57
C PRO A 636 15.18 -98.66 -70.99
N VAL A 637 14.14 -98.72 -71.82
CA VAL A 637 12.73 -98.80 -71.38
C VAL A 637 12.22 -100.24 -71.32
N CYS A 638 12.47 -101.06 -72.36
CA CYS A 638 11.92 -102.41 -72.48
C CYS A 638 12.97 -103.53 -72.60
N GLY A 639 14.25 -103.22 -72.78
CA GLY A 639 15.36 -104.18 -72.88
C GLY A 639 15.55 -104.87 -74.24
N ALA A 640 14.72 -104.58 -75.25
CA ALA A 640 14.84 -105.18 -76.59
C ALA A 640 16.01 -104.60 -77.42
N MET A 641 16.57 -105.41 -78.33
CA MET A 641 17.76 -105.09 -79.14
C MET A 641 17.45 -104.58 -80.56
N ASP A 642 16.19 -104.68 -81.00
CA ASP A 642 15.78 -104.38 -82.37
C ASP A 642 14.38 -103.71 -82.39
N HIS A 643 14.23 -102.63 -83.15
CA HIS A 643 13.01 -101.82 -83.24
C HIS A 643 12.70 -101.49 -84.72
N PRO A 644 11.76 -102.21 -85.37
CA PRO A 644 11.53 -102.11 -86.82
C PRO A 644 10.76 -100.86 -87.27
N SER A 645 10.13 -100.12 -86.35
CA SER A 645 9.47 -98.84 -86.65
C SER A 645 9.65 -97.87 -85.48
N PRO A 646 10.84 -97.25 -85.33
CA PRO A 646 11.10 -96.27 -84.28
C PRO A 646 10.14 -95.09 -84.41
N ALA A 647 9.68 -94.55 -83.28
CA ALA A 647 8.89 -93.32 -83.28
C ALA A 647 9.74 -92.14 -83.79
N VAL A 648 9.17 -91.28 -84.63
CA VAL A 648 9.87 -90.12 -85.21
C VAL A 648 9.56 -88.88 -84.38
N LEU A 649 10.60 -88.20 -83.91
CA LEU A 649 10.46 -86.91 -83.25
C LEU A 649 10.08 -85.83 -84.27
N ALA A 650 8.96 -85.14 -84.06
CA ALA A 650 8.56 -84.00 -84.87
C ALA A 650 9.54 -82.82 -84.66
N PRO A 651 9.93 -82.08 -85.72
CA PRO A 651 10.96 -81.03 -85.62
C PRO A 651 10.56 -79.79 -84.78
N ASP A 652 9.28 -79.65 -84.45
CA ASP A 652 8.67 -78.59 -83.64
C ASP A 652 8.22 -79.09 -82.25
N ALA A 653 8.62 -80.31 -81.85
CA ALA A 653 8.31 -80.84 -80.53
C ALA A 653 9.02 -80.02 -79.43
N PRO A 654 8.29 -79.54 -78.40
CA PRO A 654 8.88 -78.77 -77.31
C PRO A 654 9.86 -79.62 -76.50
N THR A 655 11.00 -79.04 -76.14
CA THR A 655 12.03 -79.70 -75.31
C THR A 655 11.64 -79.68 -73.83
N ARG A 656 12.31 -80.50 -73.01
CA ARG A 656 12.16 -80.45 -71.55
C ARG A 656 12.42 -79.04 -70.99
N ASP A 657 13.45 -78.36 -71.49
CA ASP A 657 13.78 -76.98 -71.08
C ASP A 657 12.67 -75.98 -71.48
N ASP A 658 12.00 -76.16 -72.62
CA ASP A 658 10.86 -75.33 -73.03
C ASP A 658 9.65 -75.52 -72.11
N VAL A 659 9.39 -76.76 -71.69
CA VAL A 659 8.33 -77.09 -70.72
C VAL A 659 8.67 -76.52 -69.34
N GLU A 660 9.92 -76.62 -68.88
CA GLU A 660 10.37 -76.04 -67.61
C GLU A 660 10.27 -74.50 -67.61
N ARG A 661 10.69 -73.80 -68.69
CA ARG A 661 10.50 -72.34 -68.80
C ARG A 661 9.03 -71.92 -68.78
N LEU A 662 8.16 -72.65 -69.48
CA LEU A 662 6.71 -72.37 -69.48
C LEU A 662 6.07 -72.71 -68.13
N ALA A 663 6.59 -73.71 -67.40
CA ALA A 663 6.19 -74.00 -66.03
C ALA A 663 6.58 -72.87 -65.07
N GLU A 664 7.79 -72.32 -65.20
CA GLU A 664 8.24 -71.15 -64.44
C GLU A 664 7.41 -69.89 -64.76
N ALA A 665 7.12 -69.64 -66.03
CA ALA A 665 6.26 -68.54 -66.46
C ALA A 665 4.83 -68.68 -65.94
N SER A 666 4.24 -69.88 -66.02
CA SER A 666 2.92 -70.20 -65.45
C SER A 666 2.92 -70.02 -63.92
N ALA A 667 3.98 -70.46 -63.22
CA ALA A 667 4.13 -70.26 -61.79
C ALA A 667 4.27 -68.77 -61.41
N GLU A 668 4.98 -67.96 -62.21
CA GLU A 668 5.10 -66.52 -61.98
C GLU A 668 3.78 -65.79 -62.20
N GLN A 669 3.02 -66.12 -63.26
CA GLN A 669 1.69 -65.56 -63.46
C GLN A 669 0.70 -66.02 -62.39
N GLY A 670 0.80 -67.26 -61.91
CA GLY A 670 0.04 -67.75 -60.76
C GLY A 670 0.37 -66.98 -59.46
N ARG A 671 1.66 -66.68 -59.22
CA ARG A 671 2.08 -65.81 -58.12
C ARG A 671 1.60 -64.36 -58.31
N ALA A 672 1.52 -63.86 -59.54
CA ALA A 672 0.98 -62.53 -59.84
C ALA A 672 -0.52 -62.45 -59.55
N LEU A 673 -1.32 -63.46 -59.98
CA LEU A 673 -2.73 -63.57 -59.64
C LEU A 673 -2.94 -63.65 -58.12
N MET A 674 -2.19 -64.51 -57.42
CA MET A 674 -2.30 -64.64 -55.97
C MET A 674 -1.98 -63.33 -55.23
N ARG A 675 -1.01 -62.54 -55.74
CA ARG A 675 -0.71 -61.19 -55.23
C ARG A 675 -1.86 -60.20 -55.49
N ALA A 676 -2.46 -60.23 -56.68
CA ALA A 676 -3.58 -59.34 -57.04
C ALA A 676 -4.86 -59.67 -56.24
N THR A 677 -5.21 -60.94 -56.08
CA THR A 677 -6.34 -61.37 -55.23
C THR A 677 -6.11 -60.99 -53.77
N ALA A 678 -4.89 -61.20 -53.23
CA ALA A 678 -4.56 -60.77 -51.87
C ALA A 678 -4.65 -59.24 -51.68
N GLU A 679 -4.34 -58.46 -52.71
CA GLU A 679 -4.53 -57.01 -52.70
C GLU A 679 -6.02 -56.65 -52.67
N CYS A 680 -6.86 -57.27 -53.52
CA CYS A 680 -8.32 -57.12 -53.49
C CYS A 680 -8.92 -57.42 -52.12
N ASP A 681 -8.57 -58.56 -51.51
CA ASP A 681 -9.11 -58.98 -50.22
C ASP A 681 -8.72 -58.02 -49.10
N ARG A 682 -7.45 -57.60 -49.06
CA ARG A 682 -6.95 -56.64 -48.07
C ARG A 682 -7.67 -55.29 -48.20
N VAL A 683 -7.90 -54.85 -49.43
CA VAL A 683 -8.63 -53.62 -49.72
C VAL A 683 -10.11 -53.72 -49.35
N ALA A 684 -10.76 -54.84 -49.68
CA ALA A 684 -12.17 -55.06 -49.35
C ALA A 684 -12.39 -55.16 -47.83
N ALA A 685 -11.46 -55.79 -47.12
CA ALA A 685 -11.46 -55.82 -45.65
C ALA A 685 -11.31 -54.39 -45.07
N HIS A 686 -10.39 -53.59 -45.63
CA HIS A 686 -10.23 -52.19 -45.21
C HIS A 686 -11.49 -51.36 -45.46
N LEU A 687 -12.08 -51.47 -46.65
CA LEU A 687 -13.32 -50.78 -47.00
C LEU A 687 -14.44 -51.08 -46.00
N THR A 688 -14.62 -52.36 -45.66
CA THR A 688 -15.68 -52.81 -44.73
C THR A 688 -15.47 -52.23 -43.34
N GLU A 689 -14.22 -52.18 -42.86
CA GLU A 689 -13.89 -51.57 -41.57
C GLU A 689 -14.16 -50.07 -41.56
N GLN A 690 -13.77 -49.35 -42.63
CA GLN A 690 -14.01 -47.91 -42.74
C GLN A 690 -15.50 -47.57 -42.85
N GLN A 691 -16.28 -48.37 -43.59
CA GLN A 691 -17.74 -48.22 -43.64
C GLN A 691 -18.41 -48.45 -42.28
N GLY A 692 -17.89 -49.39 -41.49
CA GLY A 692 -18.32 -49.61 -40.11
C GLY A 692 -18.03 -48.42 -39.20
N LEU A 693 -16.82 -47.86 -39.27
CA LEU A 693 -16.40 -46.68 -38.51
C LEU A 693 -17.15 -45.40 -38.93
N ALA A 694 -17.50 -45.27 -40.22
CA ALA A 694 -18.32 -44.18 -40.74
C ALA A 694 -19.80 -44.27 -40.34
N GLY A 695 -20.25 -45.42 -39.82
CA GLY A 695 -21.65 -45.64 -39.45
C GLY A 695 -22.61 -45.59 -40.65
N GLY A 696 -22.13 -45.90 -41.86
CA GLY A 696 -22.93 -45.89 -43.09
C GLY A 696 -23.21 -44.52 -43.71
N LEU A 697 -22.59 -43.44 -43.20
CA LEU A 697 -22.67 -42.09 -43.78
C LEU A 697 -21.83 -41.98 -45.06
N THR A 698 -22.32 -41.21 -46.04
CA THR A 698 -21.48 -40.79 -47.19
C THR A 698 -20.49 -39.70 -46.77
N GLY A 699 -19.42 -39.47 -47.54
CA GLY A 699 -18.44 -38.41 -47.25
C GLY A 699 -19.08 -37.02 -47.14
N GLU A 700 -20.10 -36.74 -47.95
CA GLU A 700 -20.87 -35.49 -47.92
C GLU A 700 -21.73 -35.36 -46.65
N GLN A 701 -22.44 -36.44 -46.25
CA GLN A 701 -23.25 -36.45 -45.03
C GLN A 701 -22.39 -36.36 -43.77
N ALA A 702 -21.25 -37.07 -43.74
CA ALA A 702 -20.31 -37.02 -42.64
C ALA A 702 -19.63 -35.64 -42.53
N ARG A 703 -19.42 -34.95 -43.66
CA ARG A 703 -18.87 -33.59 -43.69
C ARG A 703 -19.88 -32.58 -43.15
N ALA A 704 -21.14 -32.66 -43.58
CA ALA A 704 -22.21 -31.84 -43.02
C ALA A 704 -22.35 -32.02 -41.50
N ALA A 705 -22.29 -33.26 -41.01
CA ALA A 705 -22.34 -33.55 -39.57
C ALA A 705 -21.11 -33.02 -38.80
N ALA A 706 -19.92 -33.05 -39.40
CA ALA A 706 -18.71 -32.45 -38.82
C ALA A 706 -18.81 -30.92 -38.75
N ASP A 707 -19.30 -30.28 -39.82
CA ASP A 707 -19.50 -28.83 -39.87
C ASP A 707 -20.58 -28.36 -38.87
N ASP A 708 -21.67 -29.13 -38.70
CA ASP A 708 -22.71 -28.87 -37.69
C ASP A 708 -22.13 -28.96 -36.27
N ALA A 709 -21.33 -29.98 -35.99
CA ALA A 709 -20.71 -30.16 -34.69
C ALA A 709 -19.66 -29.08 -34.39
N GLU A 710 -18.91 -28.63 -35.40
CA GLU A 710 -17.99 -27.49 -35.27
C GLU A 710 -18.76 -26.19 -34.97
N ARG A 711 -19.85 -25.91 -35.68
CA ARG A 711 -20.72 -24.75 -35.37
C ARG A 711 -21.27 -24.79 -33.94
N ALA A 712 -21.62 -25.98 -33.43
CA ALA A 712 -22.09 -26.14 -32.05
C ALA A 712 -20.99 -25.84 -31.04
N VAL A 713 -19.74 -26.25 -31.30
CA VAL A 713 -18.57 -25.90 -30.47
C VAL A 713 -18.30 -24.39 -30.49
N ASP A 714 -18.41 -23.75 -31.64
CA ASP A 714 -18.23 -22.30 -31.76
C ASP A 714 -19.30 -21.53 -30.96
N GLN A 715 -20.57 -21.93 -31.07
CA GLN A 715 -21.67 -21.35 -30.30
C GLN A 715 -21.48 -21.52 -28.80
N ALA A 716 -21.12 -22.72 -28.34
CA ALA A 716 -20.87 -22.99 -26.93
C ALA A 716 -19.63 -22.23 -26.40
N THR A 717 -18.58 -22.11 -27.21
CA THR A 717 -17.37 -21.34 -26.85
C THR A 717 -17.65 -19.84 -26.76
N ALA A 718 -18.45 -19.30 -27.69
CA ALA A 718 -18.92 -17.92 -27.64
C ALA A 718 -19.80 -17.67 -26.40
N ALA A 719 -20.69 -18.60 -26.06
CA ALA A 719 -21.52 -18.52 -24.85
C ALA A 719 -20.68 -18.53 -23.56
N VAL A 720 -19.67 -19.42 -23.44
CA VAL A 720 -18.72 -19.43 -22.30
C VAL A 720 -18.01 -18.09 -22.16
N THR A 721 -17.52 -17.54 -23.28
CA THR A 721 -16.77 -16.27 -23.28
C THR A 721 -17.68 -15.10 -22.87
N ARG A 722 -18.88 -15.02 -23.45
CA ARG A 722 -19.87 -13.97 -23.14
C ARG A 722 -20.36 -14.05 -21.70
N ARG A 723 -20.68 -15.26 -21.21
CA ARG A 723 -21.06 -15.49 -19.81
C ARG A 723 -19.95 -15.08 -18.84
N GLY A 724 -18.70 -15.39 -19.16
CA GLY A 724 -17.55 -14.93 -18.38
C GLY A 724 -17.46 -13.40 -18.32
N GLN A 725 -17.61 -12.72 -19.47
CA GLN A 725 -17.61 -11.25 -19.55
C GLN A 725 -18.75 -10.61 -18.76
N LEU A 726 -19.97 -11.15 -18.87
CA LEU A 726 -21.14 -10.71 -18.12
C LEU A 726 -20.96 -10.92 -16.61
N GLY A 727 -20.37 -12.04 -16.20
CA GLY A 727 -20.02 -12.31 -14.80
C GLY A 727 -19.06 -11.27 -14.22
N THR A 728 -17.97 -10.96 -14.93
CA THR A 728 -17.06 -9.87 -14.52
C THR A 728 -17.77 -8.52 -14.47
N ARG A 729 -18.62 -8.22 -15.46
CA ARG A 729 -19.35 -6.94 -15.50
C ARG A 729 -20.37 -6.81 -14.38
N ALA A 730 -21.02 -7.92 -13.99
CA ALA A 730 -21.95 -7.95 -12.88
C ALA A 730 -21.27 -7.69 -11.52
N GLU A 731 -20.06 -8.21 -11.31
CA GLU A 731 -19.27 -7.91 -10.11
C GLU A 731 -18.74 -6.47 -10.09
N GLU A 732 -18.34 -5.91 -11.25
CA GLU A 732 -17.99 -4.48 -11.34
C GLU A 732 -19.17 -3.57 -10.98
N LEU A 733 -20.34 -3.82 -11.60
CA LEU A 733 -21.56 -3.05 -11.32
C LEU A 733 -22.00 -3.18 -9.85
N ARG A 734 -21.78 -4.35 -9.23
CA ARG A 734 -22.03 -4.56 -7.81
C ARG A 734 -21.11 -3.68 -6.95
N ALA A 735 -19.81 -3.66 -7.25
CA ALA A 735 -18.85 -2.85 -6.51
C ALA A 735 -19.16 -1.35 -6.64
N GLU A 736 -19.51 -0.89 -7.85
CA GLU A 736 -19.96 0.49 -8.10
C GLU A 736 -21.22 0.83 -7.28
N ALA A 737 -22.20 -0.08 -7.22
CA ALA A 737 -23.42 0.12 -6.42
C ALA A 737 -23.16 0.12 -4.89
N GLU A 738 -22.26 -0.72 -4.39
CA GLU A 738 -21.85 -0.74 -2.98
C GLU A 738 -21.09 0.54 -2.59
N GLN A 739 -20.26 1.07 -3.50
CA GLN A 739 -19.61 2.37 -3.31
C GLN A 739 -20.63 3.51 -3.24
N ALA A 740 -21.57 3.57 -4.20
CA ALA A 740 -22.65 4.56 -4.19
C ALA A 740 -23.51 4.45 -2.91
N ALA A 741 -23.81 3.24 -2.44
CA ALA A 741 -24.54 3.02 -1.18
C ALA A 741 -23.79 3.57 0.05
N THR A 742 -22.47 3.39 0.08
CA THR A 742 -21.61 3.92 1.16
C THR A 742 -21.59 5.46 1.15
N GLU A 743 -21.49 6.06 -0.04
CA GLU A 743 -21.53 7.51 -0.21
C GLU A 743 -22.90 8.09 0.20
N ILE A 744 -24.00 7.46 -0.23
CA ILE A 744 -25.37 7.80 0.19
C ILE A 744 -25.49 7.76 1.71
N ALA A 745 -24.97 6.73 2.37
CA ALA A 745 -25.02 6.62 3.83
C ALA A 745 -24.27 7.78 4.51
N SER A 746 -23.07 8.12 4.01
CA SER A 746 -22.26 9.22 4.55
C SER A 746 -22.94 10.59 4.38
N LEU A 747 -23.49 10.87 3.21
CA LEU A 747 -24.18 12.12 2.90
C LEU A 747 -25.51 12.22 3.65
N THR A 748 -26.22 11.10 3.82
CA THR A 748 -27.45 11.06 4.64
C THR A 748 -27.15 11.40 6.10
N ALA A 749 -26.07 10.85 6.67
CA ALA A 749 -25.63 11.19 8.03
C ALA A 749 -25.26 12.68 8.15
N ARG A 750 -24.55 13.24 7.15
CA ARG A 750 -24.22 14.66 7.11
C ARG A 750 -25.45 15.56 6.99
N GLN A 751 -26.42 15.18 6.16
CA GLN A 751 -27.69 15.90 6.01
C GLN A 751 -28.47 15.91 7.33
N ALA A 752 -28.55 14.77 8.04
CA ALA A 752 -29.21 14.68 9.33
C ALA A 752 -28.53 15.55 10.40
N ALA A 753 -27.18 15.54 10.46
CA ALA A 753 -26.42 16.38 11.38
C ALA A 753 -26.63 17.88 11.10
N LEU A 754 -26.63 18.27 9.83
CA LEU A 754 -26.87 19.66 9.43
C LEU A 754 -28.31 20.10 9.74
N ALA A 755 -29.31 19.23 9.50
CA ALA A 755 -30.70 19.51 9.84
C ALA A 755 -30.91 19.73 11.35
N GLU A 756 -30.25 18.94 12.20
CA GLU A 756 -30.29 19.13 13.65
C GLU A 756 -29.59 20.42 14.08
N ALA A 757 -28.43 20.74 13.48
CA ALA A 757 -27.73 21.99 13.74
C ALA A 757 -28.55 23.23 13.35
N ILE A 758 -29.23 23.19 12.20
CA ILE A 758 -30.15 24.24 11.76
C ILE A 758 -31.28 24.41 12.77
N ARG A 759 -31.91 23.31 13.21
CA ARG A 759 -33.00 23.36 14.19
C ARG A 759 -32.55 23.98 15.51
N ALA A 760 -31.41 23.54 16.05
CA ALA A 760 -30.85 24.09 17.29
C ALA A 760 -30.51 25.58 17.15
N ALA A 761 -29.96 26.00 16.00
CA ALA A 761 -29.65 27.40 15.71
C ALA A 761 -30.93 28.25 15.60
N GLN A 762 -32.00 27.72 14.98
CA GLN A 762 -33.30 28.37 14.89
C GLN A 762 -33.96 28.54 16.26
N ASP A 763 -33.95 27.51 17.09
CA ASP A 763 -34.52 27.56 18.44
C ASP A 763 -33.77 28.58 19.32
N SER A 764 -32.43 28.59 19.23
CA SER A 764 -31.61 29.59 19.93
C SER A 764 -31.85 31.01 19.41
N LEU A 765 -31.95 31.19 18.09
CA LEU A 765 -32.25 32.49 17.49
C LEU A 765 -33.63 33.00 17.94
N ALA A 766 -34.66 32.15 17.92
CA ALA A 766 -36.00 32.49 18.37
C ALA A 766 -36.02 32.90 19.86
N GLY A 767 -35.27 32.19 20.70
CA GLY A 767 -35.10 32.54 22.12
C GLY A 767 -34.44 33.90 22.33
N ASP A 768 -33.38 34.20 21.58
CA ASP A 768 -32.67 35.49 21.68
C ASP A 768 -33.47 36.64 21.06
N GLU A 769 -34.21 36.40 19.98
CA GLU A 769 -35.16 37.38 19.40
C GLU A 769 -36.27 37.76 20.40
N ALA A 770 -36.81 36.78 21.13
CA ALA A 770 -37.80 37.04 22.18
C ALA A 770 -37.21 37.87 23.32
N ARG A 771 -35.97 37.60 23.74
CA ARG A 771 -35.26 38.39 24.76
C ARG A 771 -35.03 39.84 24.31
N VAL A 772 -34.57 40.04 23.08
CA VAL A 772 -34.40 41.38 22.49
C VAL A 772 -35.74 42.11 22.38
N ALA A 773 -36.80 41.42 21.92
CA ALA A 773 -38.14 42.01 21.84
C ALA A 773 -38.68 42.43 23.21
N GLN A 774 -38.48 41.62 24.25
CA GLN A 774 -38.84 41.98 25.62
C GLN A 774 -38.04 43.20 26.11
N ALA A 775 -36.73 43.25 25.83
CA ALA A 775 -35.86 44.36 26.23
C ALA A 775 -36.10 45.67 25.47
N ARG A 776 -36.76 45.64 24.31
CA ARG A 776 -37.10 46.87 23.57
C ARG A 776 -38.16 47.72 24.27
N GLU A 777 -39.09 47.13 25.04
CA GLU A 777 -40.17 47.84 25.77
C GLU A 777 -40.85 48.99 24.98
N GLY A 778 -41.16 48.75 23.71
CA GLY A 778 -41.85 49.73 22.86
C GLY A 778 -40.96 50.74 22.12
N PHE A 779 -39.65 50.72 22.33
CA PHE A 779 -38.66 51.42 21.49
C PHE A 779 -38.39 50.63 20.20
N THR A 780 -37.89 51.29 19.15
CA THR A 780 -37.65 50.63 17.85
C THR A 780 -36.48 49.65 17.89
N SER A 781 -35.49 49.90 18.77
CA SER A 781 -34.34 49.03 19.03
C SER A 781 -33.90 49.11 20.49
N VAL A 782 -33.15 48.11 20.95
CA VAL A 782 -32.57 48.12 22.31
C VAL A 782 -31.53 49.23 22.41
N ALA A 783 -30.81 49.50 21.32
CA ALA A 783 -29.87 50.62 21.23
C ALA A 783 -30.54 51.99 21.43
N GLU A 784 -31.72 52.21 20.84
CA GLU A 784 -32.49 53.44 21.01
C GLU A 784 -32.98 53.60 22.47
N ARG A 785 -33.45 52.51 23.09
CA ARG A 785 -33.81 52.51 24.52
C ARG A 785 -32.61 52.83 25.41
N ALA A 786 -31.46 52.22 25.16
CA ALA A 786 -30.23 52.46 25.90
C ALA A 786 -29.75 53.92 25.75
N ALA A 787 -29.86 54.49 24.54
CA ALA A 787 -29.56 55.89 24.25
C ALA A 787 -30.53 56.85 24.96
N SER A 788 -31.84 56.52 25.00
CA SER A 788 -32.84 57.30 25.73
C SER A 788 -32.56 57.32 27.24
N LEU A 789 -32.20 56.17 27.84
CA LEU A 789 -31.82 56.10 29.25
C LEU A 789 -30.51 56.84 29.55
N ALA A 790 -29.54 56.80 28.63
CA ALA A 790 -28.29 57.57 28.75
C ALA A 790 -28.54 59.08 28.64
N ALA A 791 -29.45 59.51 27.76
CA ALA A 791 -29.88 60.91 27.68
C ALA A 791 -30.61 61.33 28.95
N ARG A 792 -31.47 60.48 29.52
CA ARG A 792 -32.11 60.74 30.82
C ARG A 792 -31.09 60.89 31.95
N ALA A 793 -30.03 60.06 31.96
CA ALA A 793 -28.96 60.17 32.94
C ALA A 793 -28.17 61.49 32.80
N SER A 794 -27.90 61.96 31.56
CA SER A 794 -27.21 63.24 31.34
C SER A 794 -28.07 64.44 31.74
N GLN A 795 -29.38 64.39 31.49
CA GLN A 795 -30.35 65.40 31.94
C GLN A 795 -30.41 65.49 33.47
N ILE A 796 -30.48 64.34 34.17
CA ILE A 796 -30.45 64.30 35.64
C ILE A 796 -29.14 64.87 36.20
N THR A 797 -28.01 64.57 35.54
CA THR A 797 -26.70 65.11 35.93
C THR A 797 -26.64 66.64 35.77
N ALA A 798 -27.22 67.20 34.71
CA ALA A 798 -27.32 68.64 34.51
C ALA A 798 -28.17 69.32 35.58
N LEU A 799 -29.28 68.70 36.01
CA LEU A 799 -30.10 69.19 37.13
C LEU A 799 -29.34 69.15 38.46
N GLN A 800 -28.60 68.08 38.76
CA GLN A 800 -27.77 68.03 39.97
C GLN A 800 -26.76 69.19 40.03
N GLN A 801 -26.08 69.48 38.91
CA GLN A 801 -25.14 70.59 38.82
C GLN A 801 -25.82 71.96 39.02
N ALA A 802 -27.00 72.17 38.44
CA ALA A 802 -27.75 73.42 38.62
C ALA A 802 -28.25 73.60 40.06
N LEU A 803 -28.66 72.52 40.74
CA LEU A 803 -29.06 72.55 42.15
C LEU A 803 -27.88 72.93 43.06
N ASP A 804 -26.71 72.36 42.81
CA ASP A 804 -25.51 72.66 43.59
C ASP A 804 -25.04 74.10 43.40
N GLN A 805 -25.13 74.64 42.18
CA GLN A 805 -24.86 76.06 41.90
C GLN A 805 -25.82 77.01 42.65
N LEU A 806 -27.11 76.66 42.71
CA LEU A 806 -28.10 77.43 43.45
C LEU A 806 -27.84 77.43 44.97
N VAL A 807 -27.50 76.25 45.53
CA VAL A 807 -27.14 76.11 46.95
C VAL A 807 -25.93 76.97 47.30
N GLN A 808 -24.92 76.98 46.42
CA GLN A 808 -23.72 77.80 46.59
C GLN A 808 -24.04 79.30 46.55
N ALA A 809 -24.83 79.77 45.56
CA ALA A 809 -25.22 81.17 45.43
C ALA A 809 -26.08 81.67 46.62
N ARG A 810 -26.92 80.80 47.20
CA ARG A 810 -27.73 81.13 48.40
C ARG A 810 -26.84 81.38 49.63
N ARG A 811 -25.81 80.56 49.83
CA ARG A 811 -24.85 80.73 50.92
C ARG A 811 -24.04 82.02 50.74
N GLU A 812 -23.62 82.33 49.51
CA GLU A 812 -22.87 83.55 49.18
C GLU A 812 -23.68 84.83 49.48
N TYR A 813 -24.95 84.91 49.06
CA TYR A 813 -25.81 86.07 49.34
C TYR A 813 -26.07 86.32 50.83
N ALA A 814 -26.25 85.25 51.61
CA ALA A 814 -26.46 85.37 53.06
C ALA A 814 -25.25 86.02 53.77
N VAL A 815 -24.03 85.67 53.33
CA VAL A 815 -22.78 86.21 53.88
C VAL A 815 -22.55 87.67 53.44
N THR A 816 -22.75 87.99 52.16
CA THR A 816 -22.47 89.35 51.64
C THR A 816 -23.47 90.40 52.11
N ARG A 817 -24.75 90.03 52.29
CA ARG A 817 -25.78 90.92 52.86
C ARG A 817 -25.47 91.35 54.28
N ALA A 818 -24.94 90.43 55.10
CA ALA A 818 -24.52 90.75 56.46
C ALA A 818 -23.33 91.72 56.48
N ALA A 819 -22.39 91.59 55.54
CA ALA A 819 -21.24 92.48 55.39
C ALA A 819 -21.63 93.90 54.90
N ALA A 820 -22.63 94.02 54.02
CA ALA A 820 -23.12 95.31 53.51
C ALA A 820 -23.74 96.20 54.60
N LEU A 821 -24.55 95.60 55.48
CA LEU A 821 -25.14 96.28 56.65
C LEU A 821 -24.05 96.75 57.63
N ALA A 822 -22.99 95.95 57.81
CA ALA A 822 -21.86 96.30 58.67
C ALA A 822 -21.00 97.46 58.10
N ALA A 823 -20.82 97.54 56.78
CA ALA A 823 -20.00 98.56 56.14
C ALA A 823 -20.66 99.96 56.14
N MET A 824 -21.98 100.04 55.95
CA MET A 824 -22.72 101.31 56.05
C MET A 824 -22.58 101.93 57.44
N ALA A 825 -22.68 101.11 58.49
CA ALA A 825 -22.47 101.54 59.87
C ALA A 825 -21.04 102.04 60.16
N HIS A 826 -20.03 101.57 59.42
CA HIS A 826 -18.62 101.90 59.67
C HIS A 826 -18.19 103.26 59.07
N GLU A 827 -18.64 103.60 57.85
CA GLU A 827 -18.23 104.81 57.13
C GLU A 827 -19.09 106.05 57.46
N GLY A 828 -20.01 105.94 58.41
CA GLY A 828 -20.75 107.08 58.99
C GLY A 828 -22.01 107.50 58.23
N PHE A 829 -22.55 106.61 57.39
CA PHE A 829 -23.89 106.76 56.80
C PHE A 829 -24.87 105.95 57.64
N ALA A 830 -25.96 106.55 58.15
CA ALA A 830 -26.97 105.81 58.94
C ALA A 830 -27.65 104.71 58.08
N ASP A 831 -28.48 103.85 58.68
CA ASP A 831 -29.24 102.75 58.03
C ASP A 831 -30.23 103.20 56.92
N ASP A 832 -30.09 104.43 56.42
CA ASP A 832 -30.79 105.05 55.31
C ASP A 832 -29.88 105.15 54.07
N PRO A 833 -30.05 104.26 53.06
CA PRO A 833 -29.29 104.29 51.80
C PRO A 833 -29.36 105.63 51.04
N GLY A 834 -30.34 106.50 51.34
CA GLY A 834 -30.52 107.80 50.70
C GLY A 834 -29.39 108.82 50.95
N GLN A 835 -28.63 108.67 52.04
CA GLN A 835 -27.55 109.60 52.39
C GLN A 835 -26.24 109.33 51.62
N VAL A 836 -26.04 108.09 51.15
CA VAL A 836 -24.92 107.71 50.28
C VAL A 836 -25.13 108.27 48.87
N LEU A 837 -26.37 108.27 48.38
CA LEU A 837 -26.76 108.76 47.06
C LEU A 837 -26.64 110.30 46.91
N ALA A 838 -26.77 111.07 48.00
CA ALA A 838 -26.67 112.53 47.97
C ALA A 838 -25.24 113.08 47.86
N ALA A 839 -24.23 112.26 48.18
CA ALA A 839 -22.81 112.59 48.01
C ALA A 839 -22.24 112.10 46.66
N ALA A 840 -23.10 111.53 45.80
CA ALA A 840 -22.74 111.00 44.49
C ALA A 840 -22.68 112.10 43.41
N LEU A 841 -21.64 112.07 42.59
CA LEU A 841 -21.60 112.79 41.31
C LEU A 841 -22.29 111.93 40.22
N PRO A 842 -22.89 112.54 39.17
CA PRO A 842 -23.47 111.80 38.05
C PRO A 842 -22.43 110.93 37.34
N GLU A 843 -22.84 109.71 36.99
CA GLU A 843 -21.99 108.73 36.30
C GLU A 843 -21.36 109.37 35.06
N ALA A 844 -22.05 110.06 34.16
CA ALA A 844 -21.43 110.63 32.94
C ALA A 844 -20.20 111.55 33.16
N GLU A 845 -20.10 112.30 34.27
CA GLU A 845 -18.95 113.16 34.57
C GLU A 845 -17.91 112.47 35.45
N LEU A 846 -18.34 111.59 36.36
CA LEU A 846 -17.45 110.65 37.02
C LEU A 846 -16.84 109.74 35.95
N THR A 847 -17.60 109.06 35.11
CA THR A 847 -17.30 108.31 33.87
C THR A 847 -16.61 109.14 32.79
N ALA A 848 -16.72 110.46 32.66
CA ALA A 848 -15.84 111.17 31.71
C ALA A 848 -14.39 111.26 32.24
N LEU A 849 -14.23 111.54 33.53
CA LEU A 849 -12.94 111.54 34.22
C LEU A 849 -12.44 110.10 34.45
N THR A 850 -13.35 109.18 34.72
CA THR A 850 -13.14 107.77 35.01
C THR A 850 -13.04 106.96 33.74
N SER A 851 -13.58 107.33 32.58
CA SER A 851 -13.36 106.70 31.26
C SER A 851 -12.03 107.12 30.65
N ARG A 852 -11.50 108.30 30.99
CA ARG A 852 -10.10 108.66 30.66
C ARG A 852 -9.11 107.91 31.55
N ILE A 853 -9.47 107.68 32.82
CA ILE A 853 -8.74 106.81 33.74
C ILE A 853 -8.89 105.34 33.33
N ILE A 854 -10.10 104.85 33.01
CA ILE A 854 -10.46 103.48 32.60
C ILE A 854 -9.97 103.20 31.18
N ALA A 855 -9.94 104.11 30.21
CA ALA A 855 -9.38 103.78 28.89
C ALA A 855 -7.85 103.58 28.97
N TYR A 856 -7.18 104.32 29.86
CA TYR A 856 -5.77 104.13 30.19
C TYR A 856 -5.57 102.87 31.05
N GLU A 857 -6.38 102.67 32.09
CA GLU A 857 -6.32 101.54 33.03
C GLU A 857 -6.86 100.24 32.44
N ALA A 858 -7.81 100.25 31.52
CA ALA A 858 -8.38 99.08 30.85
C ALA A 858 -7.45 98.58 29.75
N ARG A 859 -6.75 99.46 29.04
CA ARG A 859 -5.69 99.04 28.11
C ARG A 859 -4.42 98.61 28.86
N ALA A 860 -4.10 99.25 29.98
CA ALA A 860 -3.06 98.77 30.89
C ALA A 860 -3.45 97.45 31.57
N ALA A 861 -4.72 97.26 31.93
CA ALA A 861 -5.25 96.03 32.50
C ALA A 861 -5.31 94.94 31.44
N GLU A 862 -5.82 95.20 30.23
CA GLU A 862 -5.84 94.25 29.10
C GLU A 862 -4.44 93.77 28.73
N LEU A 863 -3.48 94.69 28.58
CA LEU A 863 -2.07 94.33 28.38
C LEU A 863 -1.52 93.57 29.60
N SER A 864 -1.92 93.92 30.83
CA SER A 864 -1.53 93.17 32.03
C SER A 864 -2.18 91.79 32.13
N THR A 865 -3.42 91.60 31.66
CA THR A 865 -4.17 90.34 31.71
C THR A 865 -3.67 89.40 30.62
N LEU A 866 -3.38 89.92 29.43
CA LEU A 866 -2.74 89.16 28.34
C LEU A 866 -1.27 88.82 28.67
N LEU A 867 -0.57 89.67 29.42
CA LEU A 867 0.77 89.39 29.95
C LEU A 867 0.76 88.59 31.26
N ALA A 868 -0.38 88.47 31.94
CA ALA A 868 -0.59 87.64 33.12
C ALA A 868 -1.32 86.33 32.79
N ASP A 869 -1.61 86.07 31.51
CA ASP A 869 -2.09 84.78 31.04
C ASP A 869 -1.08 83.71 31.48
N GLU A 870 -1.55 82.80 32.34
CA GLU A 870 -0.71 81.81 33.02
C GLU A 870 0.05 80.95 32.01
N GLN A 871 -0.54 80.69 30.82
CA GLN A 871 0.11 79.94 29.76
C GLN A 871 1.26 80.72 29.10
N LEU A 872 1.09 82.03 28.88
CA LEU A 872 2.10 82.89 28.27
C LEU A 872 3.23 83.25 29.26
N VAL A 873 2.89 83.43 30.55
CA VAL A 873 3.87 83.67 31.63
C VAL A 873 4.70 82.41 31.87
N ALA A 874 4.06 81.24 31.97
CA ALA A 874 4.76 79.97 32.12
C ALA A 874 5.65 79.69 30.90
N ALA A 875 5.17 80.00 29.68
CA ALA A 875 5.97 79.86 28.46
C ALA A 875 7.20 80.78 28.46
N ALA A 876 7.06 82.03 28.89
CA ALA A 876 8.15 83.01 28.96
C ALA A 876 9.21 82.66 30.03
N GLN A 877 8.80 82.04 31.14
CA GLN A 877 9.70 81.60 32.21
C GLN A 877 10.34 80.23 31.95
N ALA A 878 9.77 79.41 31.06
CA ALA A 878 10.36 78.14 30.66
C ALA A 878 11.71 78.35 29.94
N PRO A 879 12.69 77.45 30.12
CA PRO A 879 13.91 77.45 29.32
C PRO A 879 13.56 77.26 27.84
N GLU A 880 14.34 77.89 26.95
CA GLU A 880 14.11 77.80 25.50
C GLU A 880 14.26 76.34 25.05
N PRO A 881 13.22 75.73 24.46
CA PRO A 881 13.29 74.34 24.03
C PRO A 881 14.23 74.24 22.81
N ASP A 882 15.17 73.29 22.87
CA ASP A 882 16.02 72.95 21.73
C ASP A 882 15.20 72.16 20.70
N LEU A 883 14.61 72.89 19.76
CA LEU A 883 13.76 72.31 18.71
C LEU A 883 14.55 71.36 17.81
N GLU A 884 15.82 71.65 17.53
CA GLU A 884 16.67 70.80 16.69
C GLU A 884 16.96 69.46 17.37
N ALA A 885 17.25 69.47 18.68
CA ALA A 885 17.43 68.24 19.45
C ALA A 885 16.14 67.42 19.59
N LEU A 886 14.99 68.08 19.77
CA LEU A 886 13.67 67.41 19.88
C LEU A 886 13.23 66.79 18.56
N ASP A 887 13.40 67.49 17.43
CA ASP A 887 13.10 66.97 16.10
C ASP A 887 14.06 65.82 15.72
N ALA A 888 15.35 65.94 16.04
CA ALA A 888 16.32 64.87 15.85
C ALA A 888 16.04 63.64 16.74
N ALA A 889 15.52 63.83 17.95
CA ALA A 889 15.07 62.73 18.81
C ALA A 889 13.82 62.04 18.25
N ALA A 890 12.84 62.80 17.76
CA ALA A 890 11.64 62.25 17.11
C ALA A 890 11.97 61.48 15.83
N ALA A 891 12.90 61.99 15.01
CA ALA A 891 13.35 61.31 13.79
C ALA A 891 14.07 59.97 14.11
N ARG A 892 14.98 59.96 15.10
CA ARG A 892 15.66 58.73 15.55
C ARG A 892 14.68 57.68 16.09
N ALA A 893 13.76 58.09 16.96
CA ALA A 893 12.75 57.17 17.50
C ALA A 893 11.82 56.62 16.41
N GLN A 894 11.47 57.43 15.40
CA GLN A 894 10.70 56.99 14.25
C GLN A 894 11.46 55.95 13.40
N GLN A 895 12.77 56.14 13.21
CA GLN A 895 13.61 55.18 12.49
C GLN A 895 13.75 53.86 13.26
N GLU A 896 13.97 53.91 14.57
CA GLU A 896 14.00 52.71 15.43
C GLU A 896 12.66 51.94 15.40
N ALA A 897 11.53 52.64 15.37
CA ALA A 897 10.21 52.03 15.22
C ALA A 897 10.03 51.33 13.86
N GLN A 898 10.51 51.94 12.77
CA GLN A 898 10.48 51.35 11.43
C GLN A 898 11.36 50.09 11.35
N ASP A 899 12.59 50.14 11.89
CA ASP A 899 13.51 49.00 11.94
C ASP A 899 12.92 47.83 12.76
N ALA A 900 12.30 48.13 13.91
CA ALA A 900 11.64 47.13 14.74
C ALA A 900 10.44 46.49 14.01
N GLN A 901 9.65 47.28 13.27
CA GLN A 901 8.53 46.80 12.48
C GLN A 901 8.99 45.93 11.29
N GLN A 902 10.10 46.28 10.63
CA GLN A 902 10.70 45.47 9.58
C GLN A 902 11.15 44.10 10.13
N ARG A 903 11.88 44.07 11.25
CA ARG A 903 12.31 42.81 11.91
C ARG A 903 11.13 41.93 12.31
N LEU A 904 10.02 42.53 12.76
CA LEU A 904 8.79 41.82 13.05
C LEU A 904 8.17 41.23 11.77
N GLY A 905 8.17 41.98 10.67
CA GLY A 905 7.74 41.51 9.35
C GLY A 905 8.54 40.30 8.86
N GLU A 906 9.87 40.35 8.96
CA GLU A 906 10.77 39.24 8.63
C GLU A 906 10.49 38.01 9.50
N ALA A 907 10.34 38.19 10.82
CA ALA A 907 10.02 37.10 11.74
C ALA A 907 8.64 36.47 11.47
N ASN A 908 7.63 37.27 11.12
CA ASN A 908 6.32 36.78 10.71
C ASN A 908 6.39 35.97 9.41
N SER A 909 7.16 36.43 8.42
CA SER A 909 7.39 35.71 7.15
C SER A 909 8.09 34.38 7.39
N GLN A 910 9.17 34.38 8.19
CA GLN A 910 9.91 33.18 8.57
C GLN A 910 9.02 32.16 9.30
N LEU A 911 8.21 32.62 10.26
CA LEU A 911 7.28 31.75 10.98
C LEU A 911 6.20 31.17 10.06
N LYS A 912 5.69 31.95 9.10
CA LYS A 912 4.70 31.49 8.11
C LYS A 912 5.30 30.41 7.20
N GLN A 913 6.48 30.65 6.64
CA GLN A 913 7.18 29.69 5.77
C GLN A 913 7.54 28.42 6.56
N GLY A 914 8.05 28.55 7.78
CA GLY A 914 8.36 27.42 8.65
C GLY A 914 7.12 26.57 8.98
N ARG A 915 5.95 27.19 9.24
CA ARG A 915 4.69 26.46 9.48
C ARG A 915 4.28 25.65 8.24
N GLN A 916 4.29 26.27 7.06
CA GLN A 916 3.93 25.60 5.81
C GLN A 916 4.87 24.43 5.49
N ALA A 917 6.18 24.59 5.72
CA ALA A 917 7.15 23.52 5.53
C ALA A 917 6.96 22.39 6.56
N SER A 918 6.62 22.71 7.82
CA SER A 918 6.30 21.72 8.85
C SER A 918 5.06 20.90 8.49
N GLU A 919 4.02 21.52 7.94
CA GLU A 919 2.82 20.80 7.48
C GLU A 919 3.11 19.84 6.32
N ARG A 920 4.07 20.17 5.44
CA ARG A 920 4.56 19.25 4.40
C ARG A 920 5.35 18.09 5.01
N LEU A 921 6.23 18.39 5.96
CA LEU A 921 7.00 17.39 6.69
C LEU A 921 6.09 16.42 7.45
N ASP A 922 5.09 16.92 8.18
CA ASP A 922 4.13 16.10 8.92
C ASP A 922 3.32 15.19 7.97
N ARG A 923 2.94 15.68 6.79
CA ARG A 923 2.29 14.85 5.75
C ARG A 923 3.20 13.74 5.22
N ALA A 924 4.47 14.06 4.96
CA ALA A 924 5.46 13.08 4.51
C ALA A 924 5.72 12.01 5.58
N LEU A 925 5.85 12.43 6.85
CA LEU A 925 5.99 11.53 8.00
C LEU A 925 4.77 10.62 8.19
N ALA A 926 3.55 11.15 8.02
CA ALA A 926 2.32 10.36 8.07
C ALA A 926 2.22 9.36 6.90
N ALA A 927 2.72 9.72 5.71
CA ALA A 927 2.84 8.77 4.60
C ALA A 927 3.82 7.66 4.93
N TYR A 928 4.99 7.99 5.49
CA TYR A 928 5.99 7.01 5.91
C TYR A 928 5.45 6.05 6.99
N ALA A 929 4.78 6.57 8.01
CA ALA A 929 4.18 5.78 9.08
C ALA A 929 3.11 4.78 8.60
N ARG A 930 2.44 5.05 7.47
CA ARG A 930 1.46 4.12 6.86
C ARG A 930 2.13 3.04 6.01
N VAL A 931 3.20 3.36 5.30
CA VAL A 931 3.83 2.46 4.32
C VAL A 931 4.92 1.59 4.96
N GLY A 932 5.78 2.17 5.79
CA GLY A 932 6.94 1.50 6.39
C GLY A 932 6.58 0.22 7.15
N PRO A 933 5.71 0.28 8.19
CA PRO A 933 5.34 -0.90 8.97
C PRO A 933 4.63 -1.99 8.16
N ARG A 934 3.92 -1.62 7.07
CA ARG A 934 3.25 -2.57 6.19
C ARG A 934 4.20 -3.27 5.23
N ALA A 935 5.33 -2.65 4.88
CA ALA A 935 6.37 -3.25 4.05
C ALA A 935 7.24 -4.25 4.83
N GLU A 936 7.48 -4.01 6.12
CA GLU A 936 8.41 -4.79 6.95
C GLU A 936 8.16 -6.31 6.95
N PRO A 937 6.92 -6.83 7.06
CA PRO A 937 6.67 -8.26 6.97
C PRO A 937 7.10 -8.88 5.64
N TYR A 938 6.89 -8.16 4.53
CA TYR A 938 7.27 -8.64 3.19
C TYR A 938 8.78 -8.65 3.02
N LEU A 939 9.47 -7.58 3.45
CA LEU A 939 10.93 -7.50 3.42
C LEU A 939 11.54 -8.63 4.27
N ARG A 940 11.02 -8.82 5.49
CA ARG A 940 11.47 -9.89 6.40
C ARG A 940 11.25 -11.27 5.81
N MET A 941 10.07 -11.56 5.26
CA MET A 941 9.76 -12.86 4.67
C MET A 941 10.61 -13.13 3.42
N ALA A 942 10.84 -12.12 2.58
CA ALA A 942 11.68 -12.26 1.41
C ALA A 942 13.15 -12.49 1.78
N GLU A 943 13.69 -11.78 2.78
CA GLU A 943 15.05 -12.00 3.30
C GLU A 943 15.23 -13.42 3.84
N LEU A 944 14.25 -13.92 4.60
CA LEU A 944 14.25 -15.28 5.11
C LEU A 944 14.17 -16.30 3.98
N ALA A 945 13.23 -16.15 3.04
CA ALA A 945 13.02 -17.11 1.97
C ALA A 945 14.18 -17.15 0.95
N ASN A 946 14.83 -16.02 0.68
CA ASN A 946 15.86 -15.89 -0.37
C ASN A 946 17.29 -15.89 0.16
N ALA A 947 17.49 -15.96 1.48
CA ALA A 947 18.81 -15.86 2.11
C ALA A 947 19.59 -14.58 1.74
N THR A 948 18.88 -13.45 1.60
CA THR A 948 19.44 -12.16 1.18
C THR A 948 19.73 -11.19 2.32
N GLY A 949 19.63 -11.64 3.58
CA GLY A 949 19.88 -10.78 4.75
C GLY A 949 20.47 -11.54 5.94
N LYS A 950 20.92 -10.78 6.95
CA LYS A 950 21.49 -11.32 8.20
C LYS A 950 20.47 -12.04 9.08
N ARG A 951 19.17 -11.85 8.80
CA ARG A 951 18.06 -12.48 9.52
C ARG A 951 17.92 -13.98 9.21
N ASN A 952 18.42 -14.43 8.06
CA ASN A 952 18.52 -15.85 7.74
C ASN A 952 19.83 -16.40 8.34
N LEU A 953 19.72 -16.93 9.56
CA LEU A 953 20.86 -17.47 10.31
C LEU A 953 21.54 -18.66 9.64
N MET A 954 20.79 -19.42 8.83
CA MET A 954 21.29 -20.63 8.17
C MET A 954 21.93 -20.35 6.80
N GLY A 955 21.68 -19.18 6.21
CA GLY A 955 22.23 -18.78 4.91
C GLY A 955 21.74 -19.63 3.73
N VAL A 956 20.60 -20.31 3.86
CA VAL A 956 20.01 -21.17 2.82
C VAL A 956 18.62 -20.67 2.43
N THR A 957 18.24 -20.84 1.15
CA THR A 957 16.92 -20.46 0.66
C THR A 957 15.83 -21.39 1.21
N LEU A 958 14.58 -20.94 1.23
CA LEU A 958 13.43 -21.75 1.69
C LEU A 958 13.33 -23.11 0.97
N PRO A 959 13.46 -23.21 -0.37
CA PRO A 959 13.47 -24.52 -1.05
C PRO A 959 14.60 -25.42 -0.55
N THR A 960 15.79 -24.84 -0.36
CA THR A 960 16.97 -25.56 0.12
C THR A 960 16.79 -26.03 1.57
N PHE A 961 16.18 -25.21 2.43
CA PHE A 961 15.89 -25.56 3.81
C PHE A 961 14.96 -26.77 3.90
N VAL A 962 13.85 -26.75 3.15
CA VAL A 962 12.91 -27.87 3.09
C VAL A 962 13.59 -29.12 2.53
N LEU A 963 14.37 -28.98 1.45
CA LEU A 963 15.10 -30.10 0.86
C LEU A 963 16.12 -30.73 1.82
N ARG A 964 16.82 -29.93 2.64
CA ARG A 964 17.76 -30.45 3.64
C ARG A 964 17.03 -31.32 4.66
N GLN A 965 15.90 -30.84 5.19
CA GLN A 965 15.10 -31.60 6.15
C GLN A 965 14.57 -32.91 5.54
N ARG A 966 14.11 -32.87 4.28
CA ARG A 966 13.64 -34.08 3.57
C ARG A 966 14.77 -35.05 3.30
N PHE A 967 15.93 -34.55 2.90
CA PHE A 967 17.10 -35.39 2.66
C PHE A 967 17.59 -36.07 3.94
N GLU A 968 17.57 -35.38 5.09
CA GLU A 968 17.86 -35.99 6.40
C GLU A 968 16.89 -37.12 6.72
N GLN A 969 15.58 -36.90 6.53
CA GLN A 969 14.58 -37.96 6.75
C GLN A 969 14.84 -39.20 5.87
N VAL A 970 15.22 -38.99 4.60
CA VAL A 970 15.59 -40.09 3.71
C VAL A 970 16.82 -40.83 4.22
N ILE A 971 17.84 -40.10 4.66
CA ILE A 971 19.08 -40.68 5.21
C ILE A 971 18.78 -41.49 6.46
N ASP A 972 17.95 -40.99 7.38
CA ASP A 972 17.58 -41.69 8.61
C ASP A 972 16.88 -43.02 8.28
N ARG A 973 15.91 -43.00 7.36
CA ARG A 973 15.21 -44.21 6.89
C ARG A 973 16.11 -45.18 6.12
N ALA A 974 17.10 -44.66 5.40
CA ALA A 974 18.10 -45.48 4.73
C ALA A 974 19.02 -46.16 5.75
N ASN A 975 19.44 -45.43 6.78
CA ASN A 975 20.34 -45.93 7.82
C ASN A 975 19.71 -47.06 8.66
N GLU A 976 18.41 -46.99 8.96
CA GLU A 976 17.67 -48.08 9.62
C GLU A 976 17.91 -49.44 8.93
N ARG A 977 18.01 -49.45 7.60
CA ARG A 977 18.24 -50.66 6.79
C ARG A 977 19.71 -50.93 6.54
N LEU A 978 20.50 -49.89 6.31
CA LEU A 978 21.92 -50.00 6.06
C LEU A 978 22.65 -50.57 7.27
N GLU A 979 22.22 -50.22 8.49
CA GLU A 979 22.72 -50.79 9.73
C GLU A 979 22.53 -52.31 9.76
N VAL A 980 21.35 -52.81 9.41
CA VAL A 980 21.09 -54.26 9.36
C VAL A 980 21.88 -54.94 8.24
N MET A 981 21.89 -54.36 7.03
CA MET A 981 22.57 -54.94 5.86
C MET A 981 24.09 -55.00 6.02
N THR A 982 24.68 -54.08 6.78
CA THR A 982 26.13 -53.95 6.94
C THR A 982 26.61 -54.35 8.34
N HIS A 983 25.71 -54.88 9.18
CA HIS A 983 25.97 -55.19 10.58
C HIS A 983 26.55 -54.00 11.37
N GLY A 984 26.04 -52.79 11.10
CA GLY A 984 26.46 -51.54 11.73
C GLY A 984 27.78 -50.96 11.22
N ARG A 985 28.34 -51.46 10.12
CA ARG A 985 29.61 -50.97 9.58
C ARG A 985 29.49 -49.60 8.91
N TYR A 986 28.40 -49.32 8.20
CA TYR A 986 28.23 -48.08 7.44
C TYR A 986 26.99 -47.31 7.86
N SER A 987 27.12 -45.99 7.97
CA SER A 987 25.99 -45.06 8.03
C SER A 987 26.17 -43.90 7.06
N LEU A 988 25.08 -43.37 6.55
CA LEU A 988 25.02 -42.20 5.69
C LEU A 988 24.82 -40.95 6.56
N ARG A 989 25.53 -39.87 6.27
CA ARG A 989 25.35 -38.59 6.96
C ARG A 989 25.37 -37.43 5.98
N ARG A 990 24.49 -36.46 6.22
CA ARG A 990 24.47 -35.19 5.47
C ARG A 990 25.59 -34.28 5.98
N THR A 991 26.35 -33.67 5.07
CA THR A 991 27.40 -32.70 5.41
C THR A 991 27.11 -31.30 4.84
N ASP A 992 27.59 -30.29 5.57
CA ASP A 992 27.53 -28.86 5.22
C ASP A 992 28.79 -28.39 4.50
N GLU A 993 29.78 -29.28 4.36
CA GLU A 993 31.04 -28.99 3.70
C GLU A 993 30.84 -28.64 2.22
N ARG A 994 31.70 -27.76 1.74
CA ARG A 994 31.56 -27.13 0.43
C ARG A 994 32.08 -28.07 -0.65
N GLU A 995 31.18 -28.77 -1.34
CA GLU A 995 31.53 -29.53 -2.54
C GLU A 995 31.80 -28.56 -3.73
N GLY A 996 33.04 -28.07 -3.84
CA GLY A 996 33.50 -27.26 -4.98
C GLY A 996 33.19 -25.75 -4.93
N ARG A 997 33.01 -25.10 -6.10
CA ARG A 997 32.75 -23.64 -6.24
C ARG A 997 31.31 -23.22 -5.88
N ALA A 998 30.40 -24.17 -5.67
CA ALA A 998 28.99 -23.91 -5.40
C ALA A 998 28.77 -23.26 -4.01
N ARG A 999 27.63 -22.58 -3.86
CA ARG A 999 27.16 -22.00 -2.58
C ARG A 999 26.89 -23.15 -1.57
N ARG A 1000 26.82 -22.84 -0.27
CA ARG A 1000 26.45 -23.82 0.78
C ARG A 1000 25.01 -24.31 0.55
N GLN A 1001 24.83 -25.34 -0.27
CA GLN A 1001 23.52 -25.95 -0.53
C GLN A 1001 23.16 -26.98 0.56
N GLY A 1002 24.16 -27.49 1.30
CA GLY A 1002 23.94 -28.34 2.47
C GLY A 1002 23.31 -29.71 2.17
N LEU A 1003 23.45 -30.19 0.93
CA LEU A 1003 23.00 -31.51 0.46
C LEU A 1003 24.20 -32.44 0.16
N GLY A 1004 25.36 -32.15 0.77
CA GLY A 1004 26.52 -33.04 0.70
C GLY A 1004 26.22 -34.34 1.45
N LEU A 1005 26.83 -35.44 1.00
CA LEU A 1005 26.62 -36.77 1.57
C LEU A 1005 27.98 -37.42 1.84
N VAL A 1006 28.17 -37.92 3.06
CA VAL A 1006 29.34 -38.70 3.45
C VAL A 1006 28.89 -40.06 3.97
N VAL A 1007 29.75 -41.06 3.80
CA VAL A 1007 29.57 -42.39 4.39
C VAL A 1007 30.49 -42.46 5.60
N VAL A 1008 29.95 -42.74 6.78
CA VAL A 1008 30.72 -42.99 7.99
C VAL A 1008 30.98 -44.50 8.06
N ASP A 1009 32.26 -44.89 7.99
CA ASP A 1009 32.72 -46.25 8.23
C ASP A 1009 33.06 -46.37 9.72
N HIS A 1010 32.29 -47.19 10.45
CA HIS A 1010 32.42 -47.36 11.91
C HIS A 1010 33.55 -48.33 12.28
N VAL A 1011 34.18 -49.01 11.31
CA VAL A 1011 35.20 -50.02 11.56
C VAL A 1011 36.51 -49.67 10.82
N PRO A 1012 37.65 -49.48 11.52
CA PRO A 1012 37.86 -49.64 12.97
C PRO A 1012 37.53 -48.40 13.83
N VAL A 1013 37.34 -47.22 13.23
CA VAL A 1013 36.99 -45.93 13.87
C VAL A 1013 36.09 -45.15 12.91
N ASP A 1014 35.11 -44.39 13.44
CA ASP A 1014 34.25 -43.46 12.69
C ASP A 1014 35.05 -42.56 11.74
N THR A 1015 35.18 -43.00 10.49
CA THR A 1015 35.89 -42.28 9.44
C THR A 1015 34.92 -41.87 8.34
N GLU A 1016 34.93 -40.57 8.01
CA GLU A 1016 34.12 -40.06 6.90
C GLU A 1016 34.81 -40.37 5.56
N ARG A 1017 34.05 -41.00 4.66
CA ARG A 1017 34.50 -41.36 3.32
C ARG A 1017 33.56 -40.74 2.30
N ASP A 1018 34.14 -40.30 1.19
CA ASP A 1018 33.36 -39.87 0.02
C ASP A 1018 32.64 -41.11 -0.56
N PRO A 1019 31.32 -41.05 -0.85
CA PRO A 1019 30.56 -42.15 -1.45
C PRO A 1019 31.17 -42.72 -2.75
N ARG A 1020 32.00 -41.93 -3.45
CA ARG A 1020 32.72 -42.38 -4.67
C ARG A 1020 33.83 -43.41 -4.37
N THR A 1021 34.22 -43.59 -3.11
CA THR A 1021 35.31 -44.50 -2.68
C THR A 1021 34.84 -45.89 -2.23
N LEU A 1022 33.53 -46.16 -2.27
CA LEU A 1022 32.94 -47.45 -1.90
C LEU A 1022 33.24 -48.53 -2.97
N SER A 1023 33.37 -49.78 -2.52
CA SER A 1023 33.48 -50.94 -3.42
C SER A 1023 32.17 -51.20 -4.17
N GLY A 1024 32.19 -52.10 -5.17
CA GLY A 1024 30.99 -52.43 -5.96
C GLY A 1024 29.82 -52.94 -5.12
N GLY A 1025 30.08 -53.88 -4.20
CA GLY A 1025 29.06 -54.41 -3.29
C GLY A 1025 28.62 -53.41 -2.22
N GLU A 1026 29.54 -52.61 -1.68
CA GLU A 1026 29.21 -51.54 -0.70
C GLU A 1026 28.36 -50.44 -1.33
N THR A 1027 28.68 -50.03 -2.55
CA THR A 1027 27.89 -49.04 -3.31
C THR A 1027 26.48 -49.57 -3.55
N PHE A 1028 26.34 -50.89 -3.81
CA PHE A 1028 25.04 -51.51 -3.99
C PHE A 1028 24.20 -51.49 -2.70
N LEU A 1029 24.76 -51.90 -1.56
CA LEU A 1029 24.06 -51.86 -0.27
C LEU A 1029 23.62 -50.45 0.11
N ALA A 1030 24.52 -49.46 -0.04
CA ALA A 1030 24.19 -48.06 0.23
C ALA A 1030 23.12 -47.50 -0.73
N SER A 1031 23.17 -47.87 -2.01
CA SER A 1031 22.18 -47.43 -3.01
C SER A 1031 20.81 -48.06 -2.75
N LEU A 1032 20.76 -49.34 -2.41
CA LEU A 1032 19.53 -50.06 -2.09
C LEU A 1032 18.87 -49.50 -0.82
N ALA A 1033 19.65 -49.28 0.24
CA ALA A 1033 19.16 -48.67 1.47
C ALA A 1033 18.60 -47.26 1.22
N MET A 1034 19.31 -46.44 0.43
CA MET A 1034 18.88 -45.09 0.06
C MET A 1034 17.59 -45.08 -0.76
N ALA A 1035 17.47 -45.97 -1.75
CA ALA A 1035 16.27 -46.12 -2.56
C ALA A 1035 15.04 -46.50 -1.72
N LEU A 1036 15.20 -47.46 -0.80
CA LEU A 1036 14.14 -47.89 0.10
C LEU A 1036 13.75 -46.79 1.10
N GLY A 1037 14.73 -46.07 1.66
CA GLY A 1037 14.47 -44.94 2.55
C GLY A 1037 13.77 -43.77 1.85
N LEU A 1038 14.11 -43.53 0.57
CA LEU A 1038 13.44 -42.54 -0.26
C LEU A 1038 12.00 -42.93 -0.56
N SER A 1039 11.78 -44.20 -0.93
CA SER A 1039 10.44 -44.75 -1.19
C SER A 1039 9.52 -44.62 0.03
N ASP A 1040 10.03 -44.90 1.22
CA ASP A 1040 9.25 -44.75 2.45
C ASP A 1040 8.91 -43.29 2.76
N THR A 1041 9.88 -42.39 2.56
CA THR A 1041 9.69 -40.96 2.82
C THR A 1041 8.65 -40.39 1.85
N VAL A 1042 8.74 -40.70 0.55
CA VAL A 1042 7.77 -40.26 -0.47
C VAL A 1042 6.38 -40.84 -0.19
N THR A 1043 6.28 -42.12 0.18
CA THR A 1043 5.02 -42.79 0.54
C THR A 1043 4.33 -42.10 1.72
N SER A 1044 5.11 -41.66 2.72
CA SER A 1044 4.58 -40.97 3.90
C SER A 1044 4.06 -39.55 3.61
N GLU A 1045 4.60 -38.87 2.59
CA GLU A 1045 4.25 -37.48 2.27
C GLU A 1045 3.11 -37.33 1.26
N ALA A 1046 3.00 -38.25 0.30
CA ALA A 1046 2.00 -38.17 -0.78
C ALA A 1046 0.55 -38.45 -0.32
N GLY A 1047 0.22 -38.15 0.95
CA GLY A 1047 -1.12 -38.35 1.52
C GLY A 1047 -1.46 -39.82 1.81
N GLY A 1048 -0.46 -40.68 2.02
CA GLY A 1048 -0.68 -42.10 2.32
C GLY A 1048 -0.99 -42.97 1.09
N ILE A 1049 -0.50 -42.60 -0.11
CA ILE A 1049 -0.56 -43.49 -1.27
C ILE A 1049 0.42 -44.64 -1.04
N GLU A 1050 -0.07 -45.77 -0.52
CA GLU A 1050 0.73 -46.98 -0.29
C GLU A 1050 1.29 -47.53 -1.61
N LEU A 1051 2.59 -47.44 -1.84
CA LEU A 1051 3.25 -48.06 -2.99
C LEU A 1051 3.51 -49.54 -2.69
N ASN A 1052 2.69 -50.42 -3.27
CA ASN A 1052 2.72 -51.86 -3.02
C ASN A 1052 3.42 -52.62 -4.15
N SER A 1053 4.12 -51.94 -5.06
CA SER A 1053 4.91 -52.56 -6.12
C SER A 1053 6.30 -51.91 -6.19
N LEU A 1054 7.36 -52.73 -6.21
CA LEU A 1054 8.75 -52.29 -6.34
C LEU A 1054 9.52 -53.24 -7.27
N PHE A 1055 10.19 -52.72 -8.29
CA PHE A 1055 11.06 -53.48 -9.17
C PHE A 1055 12.52 -53.15 -8.91
N ILE A 1056 13.32 -54.17 -8.61
CA ILE A 1056 14.76 -54.04 -8.35
C ILE A 1056 15.52 -54.66 -9.52
N ASP A 1057 16.05 -53.81 -10.40
CA ASP A 1057 16.91 -54.22 -11.50
C ASP A 1057 18.36 -53.87 -11.16
N GLU A 1058 19.03 -54.67 -10.30
CA GLU A 1058 20.51 -54.86 -10.28
C GLU A 1058 21.15 -55.48 -9.02
N GLY A 1059 22.43 -55.88 -9.17
CA GLY A 1059 23.53 -55.71 -8.18
C GLY A 1059 23.91 -56.89 -7.31
N PHE A 1060 23.02 -57.89 -7.21
CA PHE A 1060 23.22 -59.07 -6.38
C PHE A 1060 24.45 -59.92 -6.75
N GLY A 1061 24.97 -59.80 -7.98
CA GLY A 1061 26.15 -60.55 -8.42
C GLY A 1061 27.49 -60.01 -7.91
N SER A 1062 27.51 -58.82 -7.30
CA SER A 1062 28.70 -58.23 -6.67
C SER A 1062 28.76 -58.41 -5.15
N LEU A 1063 27.75 -59.08 -4.59
CA LEU A 1063 27.66 -59.41 -3.17
C LEU A 1063 28.32 -60.76 -2.89
N ASP A 1064 28.87 -60.92 -1.70
CA ASP A 1064 29.22 -62.23 -1.16
C ASP A 1064 27.95 -62.95 -0.64
N ALA A 1065 28.08 -64.24 -0.36
CA ALA A 1065 26.94 -65.06 0.07
C ALA A 1065 26.31 -64.55 1.38
N ASP A 1066 27.12 -64.07 2.33
CA ASP A 1066 26.63 -63.59 3.63
C ASP A 1066 25.86 -62.25 3.52
N ALA A 1067 26.34 -61.31 2.69
CA ALA A 1067 25.61 -60.07 2.42
C ALA A 1067 24.34 -60.35 1.59
N LEU A 1068 24.38 -61.29 0.64
CA LEU A 1068 23.20 -61.70 -0.13
C LEU A 1068 22.10 -62.26 0.80
N ASP A 1069 22.45 -63.07 1.79
CA ASP A 1069 21.52 -63.63 2.78
C ASP A 1069 20.84 -62.53 3.60
N THR A 1070 21.62 -61.57 4.06
CA THR A 1070 21.13 -60.45 4.85
C THR A 1070 20.17 -59.57 4.05
N VAL A 1071 20.52 -59.26 2.79
CA VAL A 1071 19.67 -58.48 1.89
C VAL A 1071 18.36 -59.23 1.57
N MET A 1072 18.42 -60.55 1.33
CA MET A 1072 17.22 -61.36 1.09
C MET A 1072 16.30 -61.36 2.31
N GLY A 1073 16.84 -61.43 3.53
CA GLY A 1073 16.07 -61.29 4.76
C GLY A 1073 15.36 -59.94 4.88
N GLN A 1074 16.00 -58.85 4.44
CA GLN A 1074 15.40 -57.51 4.43
C GLN A 1074 14.28 -57.36 3.38
N LEU A 1075 14.45 -57.95 2.19
CA LEU A 1075 13.39 -57.98 1.17
C LEU A 1075 12.17 -58.81 1.63
N GLU A 1076 12.40 -59.88 2.39
CA GLU A 1076 11.31 -60.67 2.99
C GLU A 1076 10.55 -59.96 4.12
N GLN A 1077 11.20 -59.05 4.86
CA GLN A 1077 10.52 -58.19 5.83
C GLN A 1077 9.63 -57.15 5.13
N LEU A 1078 10.09 -56.57 4.02
CA LEU A 1078 9.27 -55.68 3.20
C LEU A 1078 8.04 -56.39 2.60
N ARG A 1079 8.18 -57.67 2.22
CA ARG A 1079 7.04 -58.52 1.85
C ARG A 1079 6.00 -58.61 2.97
N ALA A 1080 6.42 -58.78 4.22
CA ALA A 1080 5.50 -58.93 5.35
C ALA A 1080 4.63 -57.67 5.57
N GLY A 1081 5.07 -56.50 5.07
CA GLY A 1081 4.31 -55.25 5.03
C GLY A 1081 3.34 -55.12 3.86
N GLY A 1082 3.09 -56.18 3.07
CA GLY A 1082 2.10 -56.17 1.97
C GLY A 1082 2.62 -55.63 0.63
N ARG A 1083 3.93 -55.35 0.50
CA ARG A 1083 4.54 -54.90 -0.76
C ARG A 1083 4.90 -56.09 -1.66
N CYS A 1084 4.58 -55.97 -2.95
CA CYS A 1084 4.99 -56.88 -4.01
C CYS A 1084 6.33 -56.42 -4.59
N ILE A 1085 7.38 -57.22 -4.43
CA ILE A 1085 8.74 -56.92 -4.88
C ILE A 1085 9.10 -57.84 -6.06
N GLY A 1086 9.41 -57.25 -7.21
CA GLY A 1086 9.97 -57.94 -8.36
C GLY A 1086 11.47 -57.74 -8.42
N VAL A 1087 12.25 -58.83 -8.38
CA VAL A 1087 13.71 -58.74 -8.51
C VAL A 1087 14.15 -59.24 -9.88
N ILE A 1088 15.03 -58.51 -10.55
CA ILE A 1088 15.66 -58.92 -11.81
C ILE A 1088 17.09 -59.37 -11.48
N SER A 1089 17.37 -60.67 -11.61
CA SER A 1089 18.71 -61.20 -11.31
C SER A 1089 19.03 -62.45 -12.15
N HIS A 1090 20.32 -62.62 -12.43
CA HIS A 1090 20.89 -63.81 -13.08
C HIS A 1090 21.69 -64.69 -12.11
N VAL A 1091 21.73 -64.33 -10.81
CA VAL A 1091 22.49 -65.03 -9.78
C VAL A 1091 21.80 -66.36 -9.43
N ALA A 1092 22.53 -67.46 -9.57
CA ALA A 1092 22.01 -68.82 -9.36
C ALA A 1092 21.50 -69.06 -7.93
N GLU A 1093 22.10 -68.42 -6.93
CA GLU A 1093 21.71 -68.53 -5.52
C GLU A 1093 20.33 -67.90 -5.24
N MET A 1094 19.98 -66.79 -5.92
CA MET A 1094 18.66 -66.18 -5.81
C MET A 1094 17.57 -67.02 -6.50
N GLN A 1095 17.91 -67.64 -7.63
CA GLN A 1095 17.00 -68.55 -8.33
C GLN A 1095 16.55 -69.64 -7.36
N GLN A 1096 17.45 -70.26 -6.62
CA GLN A 1096 17.11 -71.36 -5.69
C GLN A 1096 16.16 -70.94 -4.54
N ARG A 1097 16.16 -69.66 -4.14
CA ARG A 1097 15.37 -69.18 -2.99
C ARG A 1097 14.00 -68.64 -3.35
N ILE A 1098 13.85 -68.01 -4.51
CA ILE A 1098 12.57 -67.43 -4.94
C ILE A 1098 11.79 -68.47 -5.76
N ALA A 1099 10.65 -68.93 -5.20
CA ALA A 1099 9.84 -69.99 -5.80
C ALA A 1099 9.05 -69.53 -7.04
N LYS A 1100 8.45 -68.32 -7.00
CA LYS A 1100 7.67 -67.75 -8.10
C LYS A 1100 8.60 -67.03 -9.08
N ARG A 1101 8.59 -67.44 -10.35
CA ARG A 1101 9.51 -66.90 -11.36
C ARG A 1101 8.83 -66.60 -12.69
N VAL A 1102 9.32 -65.54 -13.34
CA VAL A 1102 9.05 -65.18 -14.73
C VAL A 1102 10.35 -65.41 -15.51
N SER A 1103 10.41 -66.49 -16.28
CA SER A 1103 11.60 -66.88 -17.04
C SER A 1103 11.48 -66.38 -18.49
N VAL A 1104 12.39 -65.47 -18.87
CA VAL A 1104 12.49 -64.90 -20.20
C VAL A 1104 13.46 -65.74 -21.03
N ARG A 1105 12.93 -66.46 -22.01
CA ARG A 1105 13.74 -67.32 -22.90
C ARG A 1105 13.90 -66.65 -24.26
N PRO A 1106 15.14 -66.34 -24.70
CA PRO A 1106 15.38 -65.91 -26.07
C PRO A 1106 15.22 -67.11 -27.01
N SER A 1107 14.52 -66.89 -28.11
CA SER A 1107 14.34 -67.82 -29.21
C SER A 1107 15.47 -67.64 -30.25
N PRO A 1108 15.80 -68.68 -31.04
CA PRO A 1108 16.85 -68.60 -32.06
C PRO A 1108 16.62 -67.56 -33.16
N ASP A 1109 15.38 -67.07 -33.31
CA ASP A 1109 14.94 -66.06 -34.28
C ASP A 1109 15.10 -64.61 -33.78
N GLY A 1110 15.69 -64.41 -32.59
CA GLY A 1110 15.90 -63.09 -31.99
C GLY A 1110 14.69 -62.55 -31.24
N THR A 1111 13.60 -63.32 -31.13
CA THR A 1111 12.44 -62.99 -30.28
C THR A 1111 12.61 -63.54 -28.86
N SER A 1112 11.83 -63.06 -27.91
CA SER A 1112 11.77 -63.60 -26.55
C SER A 1112 10.35 -64.04 -26.20
N THR A 1113 10.24 -65.13 -25.43
CA THR A 1113 8.96 -65.63 -24.88
C THR A 1113 9.02 -65.66 -23.35
N LEU A 1114 7.86 -65.46 -22.69
CA LEU A 1114 7.76 -65.52 -21.25
C LEU A 1114 7.18 -66.86 -20.79
N THR A 1115 7.72 -67.39 -19.71
CA THR A 1115 7.12 -68.52 -18.99
C THR A 1115 6.98 -68.16 -17.52
N THR A 1116 5.75 -68.21 -17.00
CA THR A 1116 5.45 -67.99 -15.58
C THR A 1116 5.39 -69.34 -14.88
N THR A 1117 6.13 -69.44 -13.77
CA THR A 1117 6.07 -70.58 -12.85
C THR A 1117 5.25 -70.15 -11.64
N ASN A 1118 4.02 -70.68 -11.56
CA ASN A 1118 3.17 -70.60 -10.39
C ASN A 1118 3.56 -71.67 -9.37
#